data_AF-A0AAC8T9I8-F1
#
_entry.id   AF-A0AAC8T9I8-F1
#
_cell.length_a   1.000
_cell.length_b   1.000
_cell.length_c   1.000
_cell.angle_alpha   90.00
_cell.angle_beta   90.00
_cell.angle_gamma   90.00
#
_symmetry.space_group_name_H-M   'P 1'
#
loop_
_entity.id
_entity.type
_entity.pdbx_description
1 polymer ?
#
loop_
_entity_poly.entity_id
_entity_poly.type
_entity_poly.pdbx_seq_one_letter_code
_entity_poly.pdbx_strand_id
1 'polypeptide(L)'
;MVGNAAGNGLSGDGNAIVGNLAGRGTTGDNNILMGHLAGSTSTSDRSIIMGPQSGHNTANNDRNVLIGNFVNGGASFDGKSIRNAVGIGSSAVASGNESVAIGRSVQATAVNALAIGTGAKATATNAISIGTGNLVSGQGSGAIGDPSVVQGTNSYSLGNNNAIGSASDNVLTLGGQNNVGATATRNGAGVITDTSTLTQAQNADRAFVLGYKNTVAATADASDSVIIGNENTVDAQNTMVLGNNVTATAANNVILGNESSEDSATTTAGQATDIENGTVNGITYGSFAGTPVGIVSVGATGKERQIINVAAGKISADSTEAINGSQPYMVANEVGKSKEKVKSDDKTVTVATTQNESGSNVFDLSVNIDGTTIIKNQDGQLTVNKDAVDTNTQNTVISSDNTVKVTEKPNNNTIEYDLSVNLKADVTNNNNGTHTITVTNPDGSTTTTTVKDGRDGRDGKNAVASVTDNGDGTHTITVTDGEGNETTTTFKDGKDGGIGKFNLTTSADNGGEVIGSKVSEVNPDDTVTIDAGKNIKLTQNGSTISVATKDNATFGEKGADGKDGVDGFIGVNGKDSSAVVLNGKDGSIGLNGKDGANGLSLKAADVAQGVDGKDDENGLPGKNGETRLVYETKDKDGNPVTN
;
A
#
# COMPACT_ATOMS: atom_id res chain seq x y z
N MET A 1 69.00 -58.16 -53.86
CA MET A 1 68.94 -58.56 -52.44
C MET A 1 70.33 -58.41 -51.84
N VAL A 2 70.46 -57.99 -50.57
CA VAL A 2 71.75 -57.82 -49.88
C VAL A 2 71.64 -58.33 -48.45
N GLY A 3 72.57 -59.20 -48.00
CA GLY A 3 72.62 -59.70 -46.62
C GLY A 3 72.46 -61.22 -46.50
N ASN A 4 72.91 -61.77 -45.37
CA ASN A 4 72.86 -63.21 -45.11
C ASN A 4 71.40 -63.71 -45.02
N ALA A 5 71.06 -64.70 -45.86
CA ALA A 5 69.71 -65.29 -45.98
C ALA A 5 68.58 -64.28 -46.30
N ALA A 6 68.91 -63.13 -46.89
CA ALA A 6 67.93 -62.19 -47.43
C ALA A 6 67.11 -62.85 -48.57
N GLY A 7 65.78 -62.74 -48.53
CA GLY A 7 64.87 -63.31 -49.54
C GLY A 7 64.84 -64.84 -49.60
N ASN A 8 65.38 -65.55 -48.60
CA ASN A 8 65.38 -67.01 -48.59
C ASN A 8 63.94 -67.55 -48.52
N GLY A 9 63.48 -68.21 -49.58
CA GLY A 9 62.09 -68.68 -49.70
C GLY A 9 61.08 -67.57 -50.04
N LEU A 10 61.52 -66.44 -50.60
CA LEU A 10 60.65 -65.42 -51.19
C LEU A 10 59.90 -65.98 -52.41
N SER A 11 58.61 -65.62 -52.55
CA SER A 11 57.82 -65.83 -53.77
C SER A 11 57.19 -64.52 -54.24
N GLY A 12 57.70 -63.93 -55.32
CA GLY A 12 57.17 -62.69 -55.91
C GLY A 12 58.25 -61.78 -56.51
N ASP A 13 57.85 -60.89 -57.42
CA ASP A 13 58.72 -60.08 -58.27
C ASP A 13 58.89 -58.63 -57.78
N GLY A 14 59.88 -57.90 -58.31
CA GLY A 14 60.06 -56.47 -58.03
C GLY A 14 60.54 -56.11 -56.61
N ASN A 15 60.93 -57.10 -55.80
CA ASN A 15 61.26 -56.92 -54.39
C ASN A 15 62.70 -56.41 -54.12
N ALA A 16 62.83 -55.31 -53.38
CA ALA A 16 64.10 -54.73 -52.92
C ALA A 16 64.39 -55.12 -51.46
N ILE A 17 65.35 -56.02 -51.23
CA ILE A 17 65.60 -56.63 -49.91
C ILE A 17 67.03 -56.36 -49.41
N VAL A 18 67.19 -55.82 -48.20
CA VAL A 18 68.48 -55.48 -47.56
C VAL A 18 68.48 -55.84 -46.06
N GLY A 19 69.22 -56.85 -45.64
CA GLY A 19 69.40 -57.19 -44.21
C GLY A 19 69.51 -58.69 -43.96
N ASN A 20 69.97 -59.08 -42.78
CA ASN A 20 70.01 -60.50 -42.39
C ASN A 20 68.60 -61.05 -42.17
N LEU A 21 68.25 -62.13 -42.86
CA LEU A 21 66.92 -62.77 -42.82
C LEU A 21 65.75 -61.86 -43.25
N ALA A 22 66.03 -60.68 -43.85
CA ALA A 22 65.01 -59.80 -44.41
C ALA A 22 64.25 -60.55 -45.53
N GLY A 23 62.92 -60.46 -45.56
CA GLY A 23 62.09 -61.10 -46.59
C GLY A 23 62.16 -62.65 -46.65
N ARG A 24 62.63 -63.31 -45.59
CA ARG A 24 62.69 -64.79 -45.53
C ARG A 24 61.27 -65.35 -45.50
N GLY A 25 60.92 -66.23 -46.43
CA GLY A 25 59.59 -66.84 -46.51
C GLY A 25 58.45 -65.86 -46.80
N THR A 26 58.75 -64.70 -47.37
CA THR A 26 57.76 -63.67 -47.74
C THR A 26 57.07 -64.03 -49.06
N THR A 27 55.82 -63.64 -49.25
CA THR A 27 55.09 -63.80 -50.53
C THR A 27 54.51 -62.48 -51.00
N GLY A 28 54.65 -62.16 -52.29
CA GLY A 28 54.07 -60.97 -52.95
C GLY A 28 55.13 -60.03 -53.56
N ASP A 29 54.66 -58.99 -54.24
CA ASP A 29 55.42 -58.24 -55.24
C ASP A 29 55.72 -56.79 -54.84
N ASN A 30 56.78 -56.21 -55.43
CA ASN A 30 57.12 -54.79 -55.38
C ASN A 30 57.36 -54.20 -53.98
N ASN A 31 57.86 -55.00 -53.04
CA ASN A 31 58.12 -54.56 -51.66
C ASN A 31 59.54 -53.99 -51.47
N ILE A 32 59.70 -53.11 -50.48
CA ILE A 32 60.98 -52.67 -49.94
C ILE A 32 61.13 -53.24 -48.54
N LEU A 33 62.04 -54.20 -48.34
CA LEU A 33 62.25 -54.91 -47.07
C LEU A 33 63.66 -54.66 -46.53
N MET A 34 63.81 -53.87 -45.48
CA MET A 34 65.13 -53.46 -44.96
C MET A 34 65.29 -53.70 -43.46
N GLY A 35 66.35 -54.37 -43.02
CA GLY A 35 66.67 -54.63 -41.61
C GLY A 35 66.61 -56.11 -41.22
N HIS A 36 67.11 -56.45 -40.03
CA HIS A 36 67.10 -57.84 -39.55
C HIS A 36 65.67 -58.37 -39.40
N LEU A 37 65.36 -59.52 -40.01
CA LEU A 37 64.01 -60.14 -40.02
C LEU A 37 62.86 -59.27 -40.59
N ALA A 38 63.16 -58.15 -41.25
CA ALA A 38 62.12 -57.25 -41.80
C ALA A 38 61.23 -58.00 -42.83
N GLY A 39 59.92 -57.99 -42.60
CA GLY A 39 58.90 -58.63 -43.45
C GLY A 39 58.98 -60.16 -43.56
N SER A 40 59.87 -60.83 -42.82
CA SER A 40 59.99 -62.30 -42.83
C SER A 40 58.65 -62.95 -42.46
N THR A 41 58.36 -64.07 -43.14
CA THR A 41 57.16 -64.92 -42.99
C THR A 41 55.83 -64.18 -43.17
N SER A 42 55.82 -63.08 -43.93
CA SER A 42 54.60 -62.33 -44.26
C SER A 42 54.12 -62.49 -45.71
N THR A 43 52.83 -62.31 -45.96
CA THR A 43 52.37 -61.91 -47.30
C THR A 43 52.42 -60.38 -47.39
N SER A 44 52.99 -59.81 -48.44
CA SER A 44 53.12 -58.37 -48.62
C SER A 44 53.15 -58.00 -50.11
N ASP A 45 52.37 -57.00 -50.50
CA ASP A 45 52.38 -56.44 -51.86
C ASP A 45 52.56 -54.92 -51.80
N ARG A 46 53.48 -54.35 -52.59
CA ARG A 46 53.75 -52.90 -52.69
C ARG A 46 54.02 -52.22 -51.35
N SER A 47 54.56 -52.93 -50.37
CA SER A 47 54.78 -52.44 -49.01
C SER A 47 56.21 -51.99 -48.75
N ILE A 48 56.36 -51.00 -47.86
CA ILE A 48 57.64 -50.51 -47.35
C ILE A 48 57.77 -51.01 -45.92
N ILE A 49 58.67 -51.96 -45.66
CA ILE A 49 58.92 -52.55 -44.34
C ILE A 49 60.39 -52.34 -43.98
N MET A 50 60.68 -51.39 -43.09
CA MET A 50 62.03 -50.98 -42.74
C MET A 50 62.27 -51.02 -41.22
N GLY A 51 63.46 -51.47 -40.84
CA GLY A 51 63.93 -51.64 -39.48
C GLY A 51 63.72 -53.05 -38.91
N PRO A 52 64.40 -53.38 -37.79
CA PRO A 52 64.50 -54.74 -37.29
C PRO A 52 63.15 -55.29 -36.81
N GLN A 53 62.83 -56.51 -37.23
CA GLN A 53 61.61 -57.28 -36.90
C GLN A 53 60.28 -56.59 -37.25
N SER A 54 60.29 -55.49 -38.01
CA SER A 54 59.06 -54.88 -38.52
C SER A 54 58.41 -55.81 -39.55
N GLY A 55 57.09 -56.02 -39.45
CA GLY A 55 56.32 -56.97 -40.26
C GLY A 55 56.67 -58.46 -40.05
N HIS A 56 57.52 -58.82 -39.08
CA HIS A 56 57.95 -60.20 -38.85
C HIS A 56 56.81 -61.09 -38.29
N ASN A 57 56.61 -62.28 -38.85
CA ASN A 57 55.54 -63.24 -38.47
C ASN A 57 54.12 -62.66 -38.59
N THR A 58 53.89 -61.73 -39.52
CA THR A 58 52.57 -61.10 -39.73
C THR A 58 51.92 -61.65 -41.00
N ALA A 59 50.65 -62.07 -40.93
CA ALA A 59 50.05 -62.81 -42.04
C ALA A 59 49.95 -62.00 -43.35
N ASN A 60 49.71 -60.69 -43.30
CA ASN A 60 49.41 -59.87 -44.48
C ASN A 60 49.70 -58.37 -44.27
N ASN A 61 50.51 -57.77 -45.15
CA ASN A 61 50.80 -56.33 -45.24
C ASN A 61 50.74 -55.83 -46.70
N ASP A 62 49.57 -55.47 -47.22
CA ASP A 62 49.40 -54.98 -48.61
C ASP A 62 49.29 -53.44 -48.66
N ARG A 63 50.20 -52.79 -49.38
CA ARG A 63 50.38 -51.31 -49.46
C ARG A 63 50.64 -50.63 -48.10
N ASN A 64 51.30 -51.33 -47.17
CA ASN A 64 51.61 -50.79 -45.84
C ASN A 64 52.96 -50.06 -45.82
N VAL A 65 53.09 -49.07 -44.93
CA VAL A 65 54.34 -48.38 -44.61
C VAL A 65 54.69 -48.66 -43.15
N LEU A 66 55.59 -49.60 -42.91
CA LEU A 66 56.04 -50.05 -41.58
C LEU A 66 57.50 -49.66 -41.37
N ILE A 67 57.78 -48.63 -40.58
CA ILE A 67 59.14 -48.06 -40.42
C ILE A 67 59.53 -47.96 -38.94
N GLY A 68 60.49 -48.78 -38.51
CA GLY A 68 61.14 -48.67 -37.20
C GLY A 68 61.46 -50.03 -36.57
N ASN A 69 61.46 -50.10 -35.24
CA ASN A 69 61.75 -51.34 -34.51
C ASN A 69 60.43 -52.05 -34.19
N PHE A 70 60.32 -53.33 -34.56
CA PHE A 70 59.22 -54.21 -34.16
C PHE A 70 57.82 -53.67 -34.52
N VAL A 71 57.70 -52.88 -35.61
CA VAL A 71 56.40 -52.36 -36.08
C VAL A 71 55.57 -53.54 -36.61
N ASN A 72 54.39 -53.76 -36.04
CA ASN A 72 53.59 -54.99 -36.21
C ASN A 72 54.36 -56.30 -35.86
N GLY A 73 55.56 -56.22 -35.27
CA GLY A 73 56.41 -57.39 -35.06
C GLY A 73 55.74 -58.44 -34.16
N GLY A 74 55.65 -59.68 -34.62
CA GLY A 74 55.11 -60.81 -33.84
C GLY A 74 53.64 -60.69 -33.45
N ALA A 75 52.90 -59.70 -33.96
CA ALA A 75 51.48 -59.55 -33.69
C ALA A 75 50.67 -60.55 -34.53
N SER A 76 49.87 -61.39 -33.87
CA SER A 76 48.94 -62.29 -34.54
C SER A 76 47.70 -61.52 -34.99
N PHE A 77 47.42 -61.56 -36.29
CA PHE A 77 46.30 -60.83 -36.90
C PHE A 77 45.14 -61.72 -37.34
N ASP A 78 45.11 -62.98 -36.88
CA ASP A 78 43.98 -63.91 -37.06
C ASP A 78 43.50 -64.02 -38.54
N GLY A 79 44.47 -64.15 -39.45
CA GLY A 79 44.21 -64.24 -40.90
C GLY A 79 43.70 -62.97 -41.58
N LYS A 80 43.53 -61.84 -40.85
CA LYS A 80 43.07 -60.58 -41.43
C LYS A 80 44.12 -60.00 -42.38
N SER A 81 43.66 -59.56 -43.55
CA SER A 81 44.45 -58.69 -44.43
C SER A 81 44.50 -57.28 -43.84
N ILE A 82 45.72 -56.76 -43.64
CA ILE A 82 45.96 -55.37 -43.22
C ILE A 82 46.43 -54.62 -44.45
N ARG A 83 45.64 -53.64 -44.89
CA ARG A 83 45.88 -52.87 -46.11
C ARG A 83 45.98 -51.38 -45.84
N ASN A 84 46.84 -50.70 -46.61
CA ASN A 84 47.04 -49.25 -46.59
C ASN A 84 47.40 -48.67 -45.21
N ALA A 85 47.98 -49.48 -44.31
CA ALA A 85 48.28 -49.09 -42.93
C ALA A 85 49.66 -48.44 -42.81
N VAL A 86 49.79 -47.44 -41.93
CA VAL A 86 51.05 -46.72 -41.66
C VAL A 86 51.46 -46.96 -40.21
N GLY A 87 52.49 -47.77 -40.00
CA GLY A 87 53.12 -47.97 -38.69
C GLY A 87 54.52 -47.35 -38.65
N ILE A 88 54.77 -46.38 -37.79
CA ILE A 88 56.08 -45.72 -37.69
C ILE A 88 56.50 -45.63 -36.22
N GLY A 89 57.71 -46.10 -35.89
CA GLY A 89 58.30 -45.95 -34.56
C GLY A 89 58.74 -47.27 -33.91
N SER A 90 58.58 -47.39 -32.59
CA SER A 90 59.06 -48.56 -31.83
C SER A 90 57.89 -49.30 -31.21
N SER A 91 57.74 -50.58 -31.55
CA SER A 91 56.61 -51.43 -31.12
C SER A 91 55.23 -50.83 -31.45
N ALA A 92 55.13 -50.08 -32.55
CA ALA A 92 53.87 -49.55 -33.05
C ALA A 92 53.04 -50.68 -33.68
N VAL A 93 51.73 -50.71 -33.42
CA VAL A 93 50.79 -51.70 -33.97
C VAL A 93 49.75 -50.98 -34.83
N ALA A 94 49.93 -51.03 -36.15
CA ALA A 94 48.97 -50.58 -37.15
C ALA A 94 48.32 -51.83 -37.79
N SER A 95 47.25 -52.33 -37.17
CA SER A 95 46.61 -53.60 -37.55
C SER A 95 45.15 -53.49 -37.98
N GLY A 96 44.62 -52.27 -38.01
CA GLY A 96 43.40 -51.96 -38.76
C GLY A 96 43.69 -51.70 -40.23
N ASN A 97 42.71 -51.94 -41.10
CA ASN A 97 42.78 -51.43 -42.47
C ASN A 97 42.76 -49.90 -42.45
N GLU A 98 43.59 -49.28 -43.30
CA GLU A 98 43.71 -47.82 -43.42
C GLU A 98 44.06 -47.12 -42.10
N SER A 99 44.65 -47.86 -41.13
CA SER A 99 45.02 -47.33 -39.82
C SER A 99 46.42 -46.70 -39.81
N VAL A 100 46.62 -45.75 -38.91
CA VAL A 100 47.87 -44.98 -38.78
C VAL A 100 48.32 -45.04 -37.32
N ALA A 101 49.47 -45.67 -37.05
CA ALA A 101 50.09 -45.78 -35.72
C ALA A 101 51.50 -45.17 -35.75
N ILE A 102 51.67 -43.95 -35.24
CA ILE A 102 52.96 -43.22 -35.26
C ILE A 102 53.45 -42.96 -33.84
N GLY A 103 54.55 -43.60 -33.45
CA GLY A 103 55.29 -43.33 -32.21
C GLY A 103 55.72 -44.58 -31.46
N ARG A 104 55.78 -44.50 -30.12
CA ARG A 104 56.26 -45.61 -29.28
C ARG A 104 55.09 -46.35 -28.64
N SER A 105 55.01 -47.67 -28.83
CA SER A 105 54.01 -48.55 -28.22
C SER A 105 52.56 -48.16 -28.51
N VAL A 106 52.33 -47.42 -29.60
CA VAL A 106 51.00 -46.98 -30.07
C VAL A 106 50.24 -48.12 -30.73
N GLN A 107 48.91 -48.10 -30.67
CA GLN A 107 48.04 -49.18 -31.17
C GLN A 107 46.85 -48.60 -31.94
N ALA A 108 46.85 -48.70 -33.28
CA ALA A 108 45.73 -48.39 -34.16
C ALA A 108 45.20 -49.70 -34.76
N THR A 109 44.33 -50.38 -34.02
CA THR A 109 43.98 -51.80 -34.26
C THR A 109 42.65 -52.03 -34.97
N ALA A 110 41.92 -50.95 -35.28
CA ALA A 110 40.63 -50.98 -35.96
C ALA A 110 40.65 -50.16 -37.25
N VAL A 111 39.64 -50.36 -38.10
CA VAL A 111 39.56 -49.73 -39.43
C VAL A 111 39.53 -48.21 -39.31
N ASN A 112 40.33 -47.52 -40.11
CA ASN A 112 40.51 -46.05 -40.11
C ASN A 112 40.96 -45.47 -38.76
N ALA A 113 41.53 -46.27 -37.86
CA ALA A 113 41.99 -45.79 -36.56
C ALA A 113 43.29 -44.96 -36.70
N LEU A 114 43.38 -43.86 -35.96
CA LEU A 114 44.54 -42.97 -35.91
C LEU A 114 45.10 -42.94 -34.49
N ALA A 115 46.31 -43.45 -34.27
CA ALA A 115 47.05 -43.38 -33.02
C ALA A 115 48.39 -42.67 -33.21
N ILE A 116 48.64 -41.55 -32.52
CA ILE A 116 49.90 -40.80 -32.60
C ILE A 116 50.42 -40.53 -31.18
N GLY A 117 51.72 -40.76 -30.93
CA GLY A 117 52.43 -40.34 -29.72
C GLY A 117 53.06 -41.49 -28.94
N THR A 118 52.74 -41.63 -27.65
CA THR A 118 53.36 -42.65 -26.77
C THR A 118 52.30 -43.47 -26.04
N GLY A 119 52.16 -44.74 -26.37
CA GLY A 119 51.18 -45.62 -25.75
C GLY A 119 49.72 -45.28 -26.06
N ALA A 120 49.46 -44.35 -26.99
CA ALA A 120 48.12 -44.01 -27.46
C ALA A 120 47.49 -45.21 -28.19
N LYS A 121 46.22 -45.48 -27.87
CA LYS A 121 45.43 -46.60 -28.38
C LYS A 121 44.15 -46.08 -29.02
N ALA A 122 43.94 -46.42 -30.29
CA ALA A 122 42.70 -46.24 -31.04
C ALA A 122 42.23 -47.64 -31.47
N THR A 123 41.32 -48.22 -30.69
CA THR A 123 40.94 -49.64 -30.79
C THR A 123 39.55 -49.87 -31.41
N ALA A 124 38.84 -48.79 -31.77
CA ALA A 124 37.56 -48.84 -32.44
C ALA A 124 37.59 -48.15 -33.82
N THR A 125 36.60 -48.48 -34.65
CA THR A 125 36.50 -47.99 -36.03
C THR A 125 36.38 -46.47 -36.07
N ASN A 126 37.17 -45.82 -36.94
CA ASN A 126 37.28 -44.35 -37.06
C ASN A 126 37.76 -43.63 -35.77
N ALA A 127 38.37 -44.34 -34.80
CA ALA A 127 38.83 -43.73 -33.55
C ALA A 127 40.11 -42.89 -33.74
N ILE A 128 40.21 -41.76 -33.03
CA ILE A 128 41.38 -40.85 -33.05
C ILE A 128 42.02 -40.77 -31.65
N SER A 129 43.31 -41.03 -31.50
CA SER A 129 44.01 -41.10 -30.22
C SER A 129 45.39 -40.43 -30.34
N ILE A 130 45.51 -39.17 -29.93
CA ILE A 130 46.71 -38.34 -30.16
C ILE A 130 47.29 -37.85 -28.83
N GLY A 131 48.53 -38.24 -28.54
CA GLY A 131 49.28 -37.83 -27.35
C GLY A 131 49.82 -39.03 -26.57
N THR A 132 49.69 -39.01 -25.24
CA THR A 132 50.29 -40.03 -24.37
C THR A 132 49.19 -40.83 -23.66
N GLY A 133 49.32 -42.16 -23.66
CA GLY A 133 48.49 -43.07 -22.86
C GLY A 133 46.98 -43.10 -23.13
N ASN A 134 46.45 -42.30 -24.06
CA ASN A 134 45.02 -42.27 -24.38
C ASN A 134 44.48 -43.65 -24.80
N LEU A 135 43.27 -44.01 -24.37
CA LEU A 135 42.51 -45.13 -24.93
C LEU A 135 41.20 -44.62 -25.52
N VAL A 136 41.00 -44.87 -26.81
CA VAL A 136 39.74 -44.59 -27.51
C VAL A 136 39.19 -45.89 -28.07
N SER A 137 38.13 -46.38 -27.46
CA SER A 137 37.43 -47.62 -27.80
C SER A 137 35.95 -47.41 -28.17
N GLY A 138 35.48 -46.17 -28.17
CA GLY A 138 34.21 -45.78 -28.81
C GLY A 138 34.36 -45.64 -30.32
N GLN A 139 33.35 -46.08 -31.09
CA GLN A 139 33.33 -45.92 -32.54
C GLN A 139 33.13 -44.44 -32.90
N GLY A 140 33.91 -43.93 -33.88
CA GLY A 140 33.81 -42.52 -34.31
C GLY A 140 34.25 -41.51 -33.25
N SER A 141 34.94 -41.95 -32.21
CA SER A 141 35.30 -41.15 -31.04
C SER A 141 36.75 -40.65 -31.09
N GLY A 142 37.10 -39.67 -30.25
CA GLY A 142 38.44 -39.07 -30.25
C GLY A 142 38.99 -38.69 -28.87
N ALA A 143 40.31 -38.74 -28.73
CA ALA A 143 41.05 -38.18 -27.59
C ALA A 143 42.32 -37.47 -28.08
N ILE A 144 42.53 -36.23 -27.62
CA ILE A 144 43.75 -35.47 -27.86
C ILE A 144 44.27 -34.96 -26.50
N GLY A 145 45.43 -35.43 -26.05
CA GLY A 145 46.01 -35.08 -24.76
C GLY A 145 46.74 -36.23 -24.06
N ASP A 146 46.72 -36.24 -22.72
CA ASP A 146 47.54 -37.16 -21.90
C ASP A 146 46.95 -37.43 -20.50
N PRO A 147 46.69 -38.69 -20.13
CA PRO A 147 45.93 -39.69 -20.87
C PRO A 147 44.41 -39.47 -20.69
N SER A 148 43.59 -39.66 -21.71
CA SER A 148 42.13 -39.73 -21.61
C SER A 148 41.61 -41.11 -22.02
N VAL A 149 40.51 -41.55 -21.41
CA VAL A 149 39.80 -42.79 -21.77
C VAL A 149 38.43 -42.43 -22.34
N VAL A 150 38.14 -42.85 -23.58
CA VAL A 150 36.89 -42.55 -24.29
C VAL A 150 36.31 -43.84 -24.84
N GLN A 151 35.28 -44.36 -24.16
CA GLN A 151 34.61 -45.60 -24.55
C GLN A 151 33.26 -45.36 -25.24
N GLY A 152 32.58 -44.25 -24.95
CA GLY A 152 31.32 -43.87 -25.60
C GLY A 152 31.51 -43.52 -27.07
N THR A 153 30.47 -43.76 -27.86
CA THR A 153 30.40 -43.62 -29.33
C THR A 153 30.22 -42.17 -29.74
N ASN A 154 30.88 -41.74 -30.82
CA ASN A 154 30.87 -40.35 -31.31
C ASN A 154 31.27 -39.30 -30.24
N SER A 155 32.02 -39.71 -29.22
CA SER A 155 32.40 -38.89 -28.06
C SER A 155 33.85 -38.40 -28.18
N TYR A 156 34.15 -37.20 -27.70
CA TYR A 156 35.44 -36.54 -27.88
C TYR A 156 36.00 -35.94 -26.59
N SER A 157 37.27 -36.21 -26.30
CA SER A 157 38.04 -35.58 -25.22
C SER A 157 39.19 -34.73 -25.77
N LEU A 158 39.28 -33.49 -25.30
CA LEU A 158 40.45 -32.61 -25.51
C LEU A 158 41.03 -32.19 -24.15
N GLY A 159 42.19 -32.73 -23.83
CA GLY A 159 42.92 -32.48 -22.59
C GLY A 159 43.31 -33.75 -21.84
N ASN A 160 43.45 -33.65 -20.53
CA ASN A 160 44.22 -34.59 -19.72
C ASN A 160 43.38 -35.29 -18.65
N ASN A 161 43.50 -36.61 -18.53
CA ASN A 161 42.86 -37.38 -17.46
C ASN A 161 41.32 -37.43 -17.50
N ASN A 162 40.69 -37.19 -18.67
CA ASN A 162 39.24 -37.31 -18.80
C ASN A 162 38.82 -38.78 -19.00
N ALA A 163 37.62 -39.12 -18.54
CA ALA A 163 37.01 -40.44 -18.64
C ALA A 163 35.57 -40.31 -19.15
N ILE A 164 35.29 -40.88 -20.32
CA ILE A 164 33.95 -40.96 -20.91
C ILE A 164 33.56 -42.44 -20.98
N GLY A 165 32.50 -42.80 -20.28
CA GLY A 165 31.99 -44.16 -20.17
C GLY A 165 31.45 -44.74 -21.46
N SER A 166 31.31 -46.07 -21.52
CA SER A 166 30.81 -46.79 -22.71
C SER A 166 29.29 -46.67 -22.93
N ALA A 167 28.57 -46.19 -21.93
CA ALA A 167 27.13 -45.87 -21.98
C ALA A 167 26.90 -44.35 -22.02
N SER A 168 27.76 -43.59 -22.71
CA SER A 168 27.66 -42.12 -22.79
C SER A 168 28.15 -41.64 -24.15
N ASP A 169 27.22 -41.65 -25.10
CA ASP A 169 27.46 -41.35 -26.50
C ASP A 169 27.30 -39.84 -26.77
N ASN A 170 27.91 -39.36 -27.86
CA ASN A 170 27.85 -37.95 -28.28
C ASN A 170 28.36 -36.93 -27.25
N VAL A 171 29.21 -37.35 -26.30
CA VAL A 171 29.78 -36.49 -25.25
C VAL A 171 30.94 -35.65 -25.79
N LEU A 172 31.01 -34.38 -25.41
CA LEU A 172 32.20 -33.53 -25.65
C LEU A 172 32.79 -33.06 -24.31
N THR A 173 34.04 -33.42 -24.04
CA THR A 173 34.77 -33.06 -22.81
C THR A 173 36.05 -32.27 -23.13
N LEU A 174 36.15 -31.05 -22.59
CA LEU A 174 37.32 -30.18 -22.67
C LEU A 174 37.88 -29.92 -21.27
N GLY A 175 39.21 -29.92 -21.15
CA GLY A 175 39.91 -29.70 -19.86
C GLY A 175 40.41 -31.02 -19.28
N GLY A 176 40.28 -31.23 -17.96
CA GLY A 176 40.93 -32.38 -17.34
C GLY A 176 40.29 -32.98 -16.09
N GLN A 177 40.64 -34.23 -15.80
CA GLN A 177 40.08 -35.02 -14.69
C GLN A 177 38.54 -35.20 -14.69
N ASN A 178 37.84 -34.87 -15.78
CA ASN A 178 36.40 -35.02 -15.82
C ASN A 178 35.99 -36.50 -15.92
N ASN A 179 34.93 -36.89 -15.23
CA ASN A 179 34.31 -38.21 -15.24
C ASN A 179 32.90 -38.06 -15.83
N VAL A 180 32.57 -38.74 -16.93
CA VAL A 180 31.27 -38.64 -17.62
C VAL A 180 30.71 -40.03 -17.86
N GLY A 181 29.63 -40.38 -17.15
CA GLY A 181 29.01 -41.72 -17.14
C GLY A 181 29.85 -42.84 -16.53
N ALA A 182 31.09 -42.53 -16.10
CA ALA A 182 32.00 -43.50 -15.53
C ALA A 182 33.10 -42.85 -14.67
N THR A 183 33.60 -43.61 -13.70
CA THR A 183 34.71 -43.22 -12.83
C THR A 183 36.00 -43.93 -13.25
N ALA A 184 37.06 -43.16 -13.54
CA ALA A 184 38.41 -43.69 -13.76
C ALA A 184 39.17 -43.91 -12.45
N THR A 185 40.00 -44.96 -12.42
CA THR A 185 40.96 -45.19 -11.33
C THR A 185 42.20 -44.32 -11.53
N ARG A 186 42.57 -43.55 -10.50
CA ARG A 186 43.59 -42.50 -10.55
C ARG A 186 44.63 -42.68 -9.45
N ASN A 187 45.88 -42.25 -9.69
CA ASN A 187 46.90 -42.14 -8.64
C ASN A 187 46.75 -40.86 -7.81
N GLY A 188 47.61 -40.67 -6.80
CA GLY A 188 47.65 -39.48 -5.95
C GLY A 188 48.00 -38.16 -6.67
N ALA A 189 48.48 -38.21 -7.91
CA ALA A 189 48.64 -37.03 -8.78
C ALA A 189 47.43 -36.81 -9.72
N GLY A 190 46.35 -37.58 -9.55
CA GLY A 190 45.12 -37.47 -10.33
C GLY A 190 45.14 -38.15 -11.71
N VAL A 191 46.28 -38.76 -12.08
CA VAL A 191 46.50 -39.36 -13.39
C VAL A 191 45.82 -40.72 -13.48
N ILE A 192 45.13 -40.99 -14.60
CA ILE A 192 44.49 -42.29 -14.85
C ILE A 192 45.56 -43.39 -14.90
N THR A 193 45.47 -44.38 -14.01
CA THR A 193 46.47 -45.46 -13.90
C THR A 193 46.09 -46.74 -14.63
N ASP A 194 44.80 -47.06 -14.67
CA ASP A 194 44.27 -48.11 -15.53
C ASP A 194 43.38 -47.46 -16.57
N THR A 195 43.78 -47.58 -17.83
CA THR A 195 43.03 -47.06 -18.97
C THR A 195 42.02 -48.08 -19.49
N SER A 196 42.14 -49.35 -19.10
CA SER A 196 41.32 -50.47 -19.57
C SER A 196 40.07 -50.74 -18.73
N THR A 197 40.01 -50.21 -17.51
CA THR A 197 38.82 -50.29 -16.64
C THR A 197 38.32 -48.91 -16.25
N LEU A 198 37.09 -48.59 -16.67
CA LEU A 198 36.29 -47.52 -16.07
C LEU A 198 35.17 -48.19 -15.29
N THR A 199 34.92 -47.72 -14.07
CA THR A 199 33.73 -48.12 -13.32
C THR A 199 32.55 -47.39 -13.91
N GLN A 200 31.79 -48.06 -14.79
CA GLN A 200 30.56 -47.52 -15.35
C GLN A 200 29.58 -47.19 -14.22
N ALA A 201 29.05 -45.98 -14.24
CA ALA A 201 28.07 -45.51 -13.29
C ALA A 201 26.69 -45.46 -13.96
N GLN A 202 26.47 -44.49 -14.84
CA GLN A 202 25.17 -44.20 -15.46
C GLN A 202 25.30 -43.58 -16.87
N ASN A 203 24.17 -43.23 -17.49
CA ASN A 203 24.13 -42.53 -18.78
C ASN A 203 24.39 -41.02 -18.64
N ALA A 204 25.09 -40.45 -19.62
CA ALA A 204 25.36 -39.02 -19.76
C ALA A 204 25.38 -38.62 -21.25
N ASP A 205 24.50 -39.20 -22.06
CA ASP A 205 24.46 -38.96 -23.50
C ASP A 205 24.33 -37.47 -23.83
N ARG A 206 25.02 -37.03 -24.88
CA ARG A 206 25.00 -35.64 -25.39
C ARG A 206 25.48 -34.59 -24.38
N ALA A 207 26.10 -34.99 -23.27
CA ALA A 207 26.63 -34.05 -22.28
C ALA A 207 27.80 -33.21 -22.84
N PHE A 208 27.80 -31.92 -22.53
CA PHE A 208 28.92 -31.01 -22.78
C PHE A 208 29.61 -30.68 -21.47
N VAL A 209 30.91 -30.94 -21.37
CA VAL A 209 31.70 -30.73 -20.14
C VAL A 209 32.94 -29.90 -20.45
N LEU A 210 33.08 -28.74 -19.80
CA LEU A 210 34.24 -27.86 -19.93
C LEU A 210 34.80 -27.49 -18.55
N GLY A 211 36.03 -27.91 -18.28
CA GLY A 211 36.81 -27.50 -17.11
C GLY A 211 37.48 -28.67 -16.40
N TYR A 212 37.51 -28.66 -15.07
CA TYR A 212 38.35 -29.55 -14.28
C TYR A 212 37.58 -30.34 -13.21
N LYS A 213 37.83 -31.66 -13.11
CA LYS A 213 37.25 -32.58 -12.11
C LYS A 213 35.71 -32.56 -12.02
N ASN A 214 35.00 -32.25 -13.11
CA ASN A 214 33.55 -32.40 -13.10
C ASN A 214 33.19 -33.89 -13.11
N THR A 215 32.14 -34.25 -12.40
CA THR A 215 31.58 -35.60 -12.35
C THR A 215 30.14 -35.53 -12.87
N VAL A 216 29.85 -36.28 -13.92
CA VAL A 216 28.54 -36.29 -14.60
C VAL A 216 28.06 -37.73 -14.64
N ALA A 217 26.83 -37.97 -14.16
CA ALA A 217 26.22 -39.28 -14.05
C ALA A 217 27.03 -40.28 -13.21
N ALA A 218 27.29 -39.92 -11.94
CA ALA A 218 27.85 -40.78 -10.91
C ALA A 218 26.82 -41.73 -10.26
N THR A 219 25.56 -41.30 -10.13
CA THR A 219 24.51 -42.07 -9.44
C THR A 219 23.18 -42.15 -10.20
N ALA A 220 22.84 -41.15 -11.01
CA ALA A 220 21.65 -41.15 -11.88
C ALA A 220 21.98 -40.69 -13.32
N ASP A 221 21.00 -40.79 -14.23
CA ASP A 221 21.15 -40.34 -15.63
C ASP A 221 21.31 -38.81 -15.69
N ALA A 222 22.35 -38.34 -16.39
CA ALA A 222 22.63 -36.92 -16.60
C ALA A 222 22.77 -36.54 -18.09
N SER A 223 21.99 -37.20 -18.95
CA SER A 223 21.90 -36.89 -20.38
C SER A 223 21.42 -35.46 -20.65
N ASP A 224 21.80 -34.90 -21.80
CA ASP A 224 21.47 -33.54 -22.25
C ASP A 224 21.94 -32.39 -21.33
N SER A 225 22.85 -32.67 -20.39
CA SER A 225 23.35 -31.69 -19.42
C SER A 225 24.58 -30.91 -19.91
N VAL A 226 24.70 -29.65 -19.48
CA VAL A 226 25.79 -28.73 -19.87
C VAL A 226 26.53 -28.27 -18.62
N ILE A 227 27.81 -28.63 -18.49
CA ILE A 227 28.63 -28.37 -17.31
C ILE A 227 29.84 -27.52 -17.71
N ILE A 228 29.96 -26.33 -17.13
CA ILE A 228 31.05 -25.39 -17.36
C ILE A 228 31.61 -24.90 -16.02
N GLY A 229 32.89 -25.19 -15.79
CA GLY A 229 33.64 -24.83 -14.58
C GLY A 229 34.26 -26.05 -13.91
N ASN A 230 34.39 -26.04 -12.58
CA ASN A 230 35.28 -27.00 -11.89
C ASN A 230 34.62 -27.67 -10.68
N GLU A 231 34.97 -28.93 -10.43
CA GLU A 231 34.55 -29.70 -9.24
C GLU A 231 33.01 -29.75 -9.08
N ASN A 232 32.26 -29.70 -10.18
CA ASN A 232 30.80 -29.85 -10.16
C ASN A 232 30.39 -31.33 -10.26
N THR A 233 29.30 -31.70 -9.59
CA THR A 233 28.66 -33.02 -9.69
C THR A 233 27.26 -32.86 -10.26
N VAL A 234 26.94 -33.54 -11.37
CA VAL A 234 25.62 -33.49 -12.02
C VAL A 234 25.09 -34.90 -12.23
N ASP A 235 24.03 -35.23 -11.51
CA ASP A 235 23.33 -36.52 -11.48
C ASP A 235 21.86 -36.35 -11.93
N ALA A 236 21.61 -35.50 -12.93
CA ALA A 236 20.28 -35.29 -13.48
C ALA A 236 20.29 -34.82 -14.94
N GLN A 237 19.22 -35.18 -15.66
CA GLN A 237 19.01 -34.86 -17.06
C GLN A 237 18.64 -33.39 -17.29
N ASN A 238 18.96 -32.88 -18.49
CA ASN A 238 18.57 -31.54 -18.96
C ASN A 238 19.03 -30.40 -18.04
N THR A 239 20.11 -30.59 -17.28
CA THR A 239 20.57 -29.67 -16.24
C THR A 239 21.81 -28.88 -16.70
N MET A 240 21.80 -27.57 -16.48
CA MET A 240 22.90 -26.67 -16.82
C MET A 240 23.60 -26.18 -15.55
N VAL A 241 24.91 -26.36 -15.48
CA VAL A 241 25.77 -25.81 -14.43
C VAL A 241 26.83 -24.90 -15.04
N LEU A 242 26.83 -23.63 -14.66
CA LEU A 242 27.88 -22.66 -14.96
C LEU A 242 28.45 -22.14 -13.64
N GLY A 243 29.40 -22.87 -13.07
CA GLY A 243 29.83 -22.67 -11.68
C GLY A 243 31.00 -23.56 -11.28
N ASN A 244 31.37 -23.49 -10.00
CA ASN A 244 32.31 -24.45 -9.42
C ASN A 244 31.77 -24.97 -8.09
N ASN A 245 32.14 -26.20 -7.71
CA ASN A 245 31.71 -26.84 -6.47
C ASN A 245 30.17 -26.82 -6.30
N VAL A 246 29.46 -27.09 -7.40
CA VAL A 246 28.00 -27.25 -7.44
C VAL A 246 27.66 -28.75 -7.42
N THR A 247 26.61 -29.13 -6.69
CA THR A 247 25.98 -30.46 -6.83
C THR A 247 24.56 -30.25 -7.36
N ALA A 248 24.19 -31.02 -8.39
CA ALA A 248 22.89 -30.97 -9.05
C ALA A 248 22.32 -32.39 -9.21
N THR A 249 21.15 -32.65 -8.65
CA THR A 249 20.50 -33.97 -8.57
C THR A 249 19.04 -33.95 -9.03
N ALA A 250 18.48 -32.76 -9.31
CA ALA A 250 17.20 -32.59 -9.98
C ALA A 250 17.35 -32.18 -11.46
N ALA A 251 16.38 -32.62 -12.27
CA ALA A 251 16.34 -32.41 -13.71
C ALA A 251 15.80 -31.02 -14.08
N ASN A 252 16.13 -30.55 -15.29
CA ASN A 252 15.73 -29.23 -15.81
C ASN A 252 16.25 -28.02 -15.01
N ASN A 253 17.25 -28.21 -14.15
CA ASN A 253 17.78 -27.15 -13.30
C ASN A 253 18.86 -26.33 -14.01
N VAL A 254 18.94 -25.03 -13.69
CA VAL A 254 20.01 -24.13 -14.12
C VAL A 254 20.70 -23.57 -12.88
N ILE A 255 21.98 -23.90 -12.68
CA ILE A 255 22.72 -23.49 -11.49
C ILE A 255 23.93 -22.63 -11.89
N LEU A 256 23.95 -21.40 -11.38
CA LEU A 256 24.87 -20.35 -11.79
C LEU A 256 25.72 -19.88 -10.61
N GLY A 257 27.04 -19.89 -10.77
CA GLY A 257 28.01 -19.37 -9.79
C GLY A 257 28.72 -20.44 -8.95
N ASN A 258 29.76 -19.99 -8.25
CA ASN A 258 30.57 -20.82 -7.35
C ASN A 258 29.80 -21.16 -6.07
N GLU A 259 29.82 -22.41 -5.61
CA GLU A 259 29.13 -22.88 -4.39
C GLU A 259 27.63 -22.55 -4.37
N SER A 260 27.00 -22.49 -5.54
CA SER A 260 25.54 -22.39 -5.65
C SER A 260 24.90 -23.76 -5.40
N SER A 261 23.75 -23.76 -4.74
CA SER A 261 23.01 -24.95 -4.30
C SER A 261 21.66 -25.01 -4.99
N GLU A 262 21.20 -26.21 -5.33
CA GLU A 262 19.82 -26.41 -5.76
C GLU A 262 18.82 -26.47 -4.58
N ASP A 263 19.32 -26.69 -3.36
CA ASP A 263 18.51 -26.71 -2.13
C ASP A 263 18.35 -25.32 -1.50
N SER A 264 17.14 -25.07 -0.99
CA SER A 264 16.66 -23.82 -0.42
C SER A 264 15.49 -24.08 0.55
N ALA A 265 14.78 -23.04 1.00
CA ALA A 265 13.56 -23.20 1.80
C ALA A 265 12.33 -23.70 0.99
N THR A 266 12.38 -23.65 -0.34
CA THR A 266 11.26 -24.03 -1.24
C THR A 266 11.61 -25.20 -2.17
N THR A 267 12.79 -25.78 -2.03
CA THR A 267 13.30 -26.89 -2.86
C THR A 267 13.91 -27.98 -1.99
N THR A 268 13.94 -29.22 -2.47
CA THR A 268 14.58 -30.35 -1.76
C THR A 268 15.15 -31.33 -2.78
N ALA A 269 16.45 -31.64 -2.66
CA ALA A 269 17.25 -32.24 -3.72
C ALA A 269 17.04 -31.52 -5.07
N GLY A 270 16.98 -30.18 -5.05
CA GLY A 270 16.73 -29.34 -6.22
C GLY A 270 15.34 -29.43 -6.86
N GLN A 271 14.45 -30.28 -6.38
CA GLN A 271 13.07 -30.37 -6.87
C GLN A 271 12.29 -29.14 -6.41
N ALA A 272 11.63 -28.46 -7.36
CA ALA A 272 10.80 -27.30 -7.06
C ALA A 272 9.46 -27.69 -6.41
N THR A 273 9.10 -27.00 -5.32
CA THR A 273 7.76 -27.08 -4.76
C THR A 273 6.87 -26.05 -5.45
N ASP A 274 5.64 -26.41 -5.80
CA ASP A 274 4.65 -25.43 -6.26
C ASP A 274 4.15 -24.61 -5.06
N ILE A 275 4.14 -23.28 -5.19
CA ILE A 275 3.84 -22.34 -4.10
C ILE A 275 2.58 -21.57 -4.47
N GLU A 276 1.42 -22.16 -4.20
CA GLU A 276 0.12 -21.54 -4.53
C GLU A 276 -0.24 -20.35 -3.63
N ASN A 277 0.31 -20.31 -2.40
CA ASN A 277 -0.05 -19.33 -1.36
C ASN A 277 1.05 -19.16 -0.29
N GLY A 278 0.92 -18.11 0.53
CA GLY A 278 1.75 -17.85 1.70
C GLY A 278 1.02 -16.96 2.72
N THR A 279 1.22 -17.24 4.01
CA THR A 279 0.54 -16.56 5.11
C THR A 279 1.49 -15.67 5.91
N VAL A 280 1.13 -14.41 6.13
CA VAL A 280 1.87 -13.45 6.95
C VAL A 280 0.92 -12.81 7.96
N ASN A 281 1.25 -12.89 9.25
CA ASN A 281 0.44 -12.35 10.36
C ASN A 281 -1.04 -12.80 10.33
N GLY A 282 -1.31 -14.04 9.89
CA GLY A 282 -2.67 -14.59 9.77
C GLY A 282 -3.40 -14.24 8.48
N ILE A 283 -2.88 -13.32 7.66
CA ILE A 283 -3.42 -13.00 6.34
C ILE A 283 -2.78 -13.94 5.31
N THR A 284 -3.60 -14.69 4.58
CA THR A 284 -3.14 -15.60 3.52
C THR A 284 -3.27 -14.92 2.16
N TYR A 285 -2.15 -14.79 1.45
CA TYR A 285 -2.05 -14.36 0.07
C TYR A 285 -1.88 -15.60 -0.80
N GLY A 286 -2.50 -15.67 -1.98
CA GLY A 286 -2.37 -16.86 -2.83
C GLY A 286 -3.08 -16.73 -4.17
N SER A 287 -3.27 -17.88 -4.83
CA SER A 287 -3.50 -17.95 -6.29
C SER A 287 -2.34 -17.32 -7.07
N PHE A 288 -1.11 -17.60 -6.64
CA PHE A 288 0.10 -17.14 -7.35
C PHE A 288 0.21 -17.82 -8.72
N ALA A 289 0.76 -17.09 -9.71
CA ALA A 289 0.85 -17.54 -11.08
C ALA A 289 2.17 -18.28 -11.38
N GLY A 290 2.07 -19.30 -12.24
CA GLY A 290 3.20 -20.11 -12.70
C GLY A 290 3.32 -21.44 -11.95
N THR A 291 3.83 -22.45 -12.64
CA THR A 291 4.11 -23.79 -12.08
C THR A 291 5.56 -24.15 -12.45
N PRO A 292 6.44 -24.46 -11.48
CA PRO A 292 7.84 -24.66 -11.76
C PRO A 292 8.12 -26.04 -12.38
N VAL A 293 8.95 -26.06 -13.44
CA VAL A 293 9.44 -27.30 -14.10
C VAL A 293 10.85 -27.72 -13.64
N GLY A 294 11.49 -26.84 -12.87
CA GLY A 294 12.88 -26.83 -12.44
C GLY A 294 13.20 -25.44 -11.87
N ILE A 295 14.42 -25.21 -11.40
CA ILE A 295 14.83 -23.94 -10.79
C ILE A 295 16.00 -23.27 -11.51
N VAL A 296 16.10 -21.95 -11.37
CA VAL A 296 17.32 -21.19 -11.62
C VAL A 296 17.94 -20.79 -10.28
N SER A 297 19.04 -21.44 -9.88
CA SER A 297 19.78 -21.08 -8.67
C SER A 297 20.97 -20.18 -8.98
N VAL A 298 21.14 -19.12 -8.20
CA VAL A 298 22.25 -18.16 -8.31
C VAL A 298 23.14 -18.12 -7.06
N GLY A 299 22.90 -18.99 -6.07
CA GLY A 299 23.60 -18.98 -4.79
C GLY A 299 23.21 -20.15 -3.89
N ALA A 300 23.48 -20.04 -2.60
CA ALA A 300 23.05 -20.99 -1.58
C ALA A 300 22.60 -20.24 -0.33
N THR A 301 21.93 -20.91 0.62
CA THR A 301 21.50 -20.30 1.89
C THR A 301 22.68 -19.68 2.66
N GLY A 302 22.60 -18.38 2.97
CA GLY A 302 23.67 -17.59 3.57
C GLY A 302 24.80 -17.20 2.62
N LYS A 303 24.67 -17.49 1.33
CA LYS A 303 25.59 -17.17 0.22
C LYS A 303 24.81 -16.73 -1.03
N GLU A 304 23.72 -16.00 -0.81
CA GLU A 304 22.84 -15.48 -1.86
C GLU A 304 23.56 -14.44 -2.73
N ARG A 305 23.12 -14.29 -3.99
CA ARG A 305 23.64 -13.27 -4.91
C ARG A 305 22.54 -12.30 -5.31
N GLN A 306 22.91 -11.03 -5.43
CA GLN A 306 22.02 -10.01 -6.01
C GLN A 306 21.91 -10.23 -7.52
N ILE A 307 20.68 -10.25 -8.03
CA ILE A 307 20.40 -10.15 -9.47
C ILE A 307 20.19 -8.66 -9.78
N ILE A 308 21.14 -8.06 -10.51
CA ILE A 308 21.15 -6.62 -10.83
C ILE A 308 20.66 -6.36 -12.24
N ASN A 309 20.29 -5.10 -12.54
CA ASN A 309 19.76 -4.65 -13.84
C ASN A 309 18.45 -5.35 -14.27
N VAL A 310 17.66 -5.81 -13.30
CA VAL A 310 16.30 -6.33 -13.53
C VAL A 310 15.36 -5.16 -13.84
N ALA A 311 14.74 -5.17 -15.02
CA ALA A 311 13.70 -4.21 -15.39
C ALA A 311 12.46 -4.36 -14.50
N ALA A 312 11.55 -3.38 -14.50
CA ALA A 312 10.31 -3.49 -13.73
C ALA A 312 9.37 -4.49 -14.40
N GLY A 313 8.99 -5.56 -13.69
CA GLY A 313 8.07 -6.58 -14.21
C GLY A 313 6.61 -6.14 -14.20
N LYS A 314 5.77 -6.73 -15.06
CA LYS A 314 4.31 -6.55 -15.07
C LYS A 314 3.70 -6.85 -13.69
N ILE A 315 2.84 -5.96 -13.20
CA ILE A 315 2.09 -6.15 -11.94
C ILE A 315 0.64 -6.51 -12.29
N SER A 316 0.32 -7.80 -12.24
CA SER A 316 -1.03 -8.35 -12.47
C SER A 316 -1.13 -9.77 -11.90
N ALA A 317 -2.35 -10.27 -11.69
CA ALA A 317 -2.59 -11.59 -11.08
C ALA A 317 -2.06 -12.78 -11.90
N ASP A 318 -1.82 -12.60 -13.20
CA ASP A 318 -1.30 -13.58 -14.16
C ASP A 318 0.21 -13.43 -14.43
N SER A 319 0.90 -12.51 -13.75
CA SER A 319 2.30 -12.18 -14.05
C SER A 319 3.27 -13.22 -13.47
N THR A 320 4.19 -13.69 -14.32
CA THR A 320 5.34 -14.54 -13.94
C THR A 320 6.67 -13.81 -14.13
N GLU A 321 6.66 -12.48 -14.17
CA GLU A 321 7.85 -11.65 -14.36
C GLU A 321 8.56 -11.34 -13.02
N ALA A 322 9.88 -11.20 -13.06
CA ALA A 322 10.65 -10.82 -11.88
C ALA A 322 10.35 -9.36 -11.46
N ILE A 323 10.19 -9.14 -10.16
CA ILE A 323 9.96 -7.81 -9.58
C ILE A 323 11.29 -7.18 -9.15
N ASN A 324 11.54 -5.93 -9.54
CA ASN A 324 12.73 -5.19 -9.12
C ASN A 324 12.45 -4.31 -7.89
N GLY A 325 13.51 -3.83 -7.22
CA GLY A 325 13.40 -3.09 -5.96
C GLY A 325 12.62 -1.77 -6.00
N SER A 326 12.42 -1.18 -7.19
CA SER A 326 11.62 0.07 -7.31
C SER A 326 10.12 -0.15 -7.09
N GLN A 327 9.62 -1.35 -7.42
CA GLN A 327 8.20 -1.68 -7.37
C GLN A 327 7.67 -1.84 -5.93
N PRO A 328 8.28 -2.66 -5.03
CA PRO A 328 7.87 -2.71 -3.63
C PRO A 328 8.21 -1.43 -2.89
N TYR A 329 9.23 -0.66 -3.33
CA TYR A 329 9.49 0.69 -2.80
C TYR A 329 8.30 1.63 -3.05
N MET A 330 7.70 1.62 -4.25
CA MET A 330 6.50 2.41 -4.52
C MET A 330 5.31 1.98 -3.65
N VAL A 331 5.08 0.66 -3.48
CA VAL A 331 4.03 0.16 -2.58
C VAL A 331 4.27 0.61 -1.13
N ALA A 332 5.51 0.46 -0.63
CA ALA A 332 5.88 0.89 0.72
C ALA A 332 5.78 2.41 0.91
N ASN A 333 6.02 3.20 -0.14
CA ASN A 333 5.85 4.65 -0.13
C ASN A 333 4.36 5.05 -0.01
N GLU A 334 3.47 4.41 -0.77
CA GLU A 334 2.02 4.69 -0.65
C GLU A 334 1.43 4.21 0.69
N VAL A 335 1.82 3.02 1.17
CA VAL A 335 1.47 2.54 2.53
C VAL A 335 2.09 3.43 3.63
N GLY A 336 3.25 4.04 3.38
CA GLY A 336 3.86 5.02 4.27
C GLY A 336 3.05 6.31 4.39
N LYS A 337 2.30 6.68 3.35
CA LYS A 337 1.39 7.84 3.31
C LYS A 337 0.01 7.53 3.92
N SER A 338 -0.47 6.28 3.90
CA SER A 338 -1.78 5.88 4.44
C SER A 338 -1.83 5.85 5.98
N LYS A 339 -1.20 6.83 6.63
CA LYS A 339 -1.31 7.06 8.07
C LYS A 339 -2.47 8.00 8.34
N GLU A 340 -3.66 7.46 8.54
CA GLU A 340 -4.77 8.26 9.06
C GLU A 340 -4.40 8.87 10.41
N LYS A 341 -4.57 10.19 10.53
CA LYS A 341 -4.35 10.93 11.78
C LYS A 341 -5.62 11.65 12.18
N VAL A 342 -6.42 11.03 13.04
CA VAL A 342 -7.56 11.70 13.68
C VAL A 342 -7.04 12.56 14.84
N LYS A 343 -7.43 13.83 14.89
CA LYS A 343 -7.01 14.82 15.89
C LYS A 343 -8.23 15.63 16.34
N SER A 344 -8.61 15.51 17.61
CA SER A 344 -9.59 16.38 18.27
C SER A 344 -8.81 17.32 19.19
N ASP A 345 -8.63 18.57 18.75
CA ASP A 345 -7.85 19.59 19.48
C ASP A 345 -8.60 20.14 20.70
N ASP A 346 -9.92 20.07 20.64
CA ASP A 346 -10.90 20.44 21.67
C ASP A 346 -11.22 19.29 22.63
N LYS A 347 -10.76 18.06 22.35
CA LYS A 347 -11.08 16.81 23.07
C LYS A 347 -12.57 16.45 23.08
N THR A 348 -13.38 17.05 22.21
CA THR A 348 -14.80 16.70 22.06
C THR A 348 -15.00 15.33 21.41
N VAL A 349 -13.98 14.74 20.78
CA VAL A 349 -14.04 13.37 20.24
C VAL A 349 -12.92 12.51 20.84
N THR A 350 -13.33 11.44 21.52
CA THR A 350 -12.44 10.35 21.93
C THR A 350 -12.49 9.25 20.88
N VAL A 351 -11.33 8.90 20.33
CA VAL A 351 -11.18 7.81 19.35
C VAL A 351 -10.59 6.60 20.06
N ALA A 352 -11.38 5.53 20.18
CA ALA A 352 -10.88 4.23 20.62
C ALA A 352 -10.53 3.39 19.40
N THR A 353 -9.31 2.85 19.34
CA THR A 353 -8.89 1.94 18.28
C THR A 353 -9.02 0.50 18.77
N THR A 354 -9.80 -0.29 18.05
CA THR A 354 -9.85 -1.76 18.20
C THR A 354 -9.37 -2.41 16.89
N GLN A 355 -9.13 -3.72 16.89
CA GLN A 355 -8.86 -4.46 15.65
C GLN A 355 -9.97 -5.46 15.40
N ASN A 356 -10.43 -5.55 14.15
CA ASN A 356 -11.36 -6.60 13.73
C ASN A 356 -10.62 -7.93 13.50
N GLU A 357 -11.35 -8.99 13.17
CA GLU A 357 -10.79 -10.33 12.91
C GLU A 357 -9.79 -10.36 11.73
N SER A 358 -9.85 -9.38 10.82
CA SER A 358 -8.88 -9.19 9.72
C SER A 358 -7.69 -8.28 10.09
N GLY A 359 -7.52 -7.91 11.36
CA GLY A 359 -6.43 -7.05 11.84
C GLY A 359 -6.53 -5.58 11.43
N SER A 360 -7.63 -5.16 10.80
CA SER A 360 -7.86 -3.77 10.41
C SER A 360 -8.27 -2.94 11.63
N ASN A 361 -7.72 -1.73 11.74
CA ASN A 361 -8.09 -0.78 12.79
C ASN A 361 -9.55 -0.34 12.60
N VAL A 362 -10.37 -0.58 13.62
CA VAL A 362 -11.72 -0.04 13.75
C VAL A 362 -11.64 1.14 14.71
N PHE A 363 -11.94 2.34 14.21
CA PHE A 363 -11.98 3.57 14.98
C PHE A 363 -13.40 3.80 15.50
N ASP A 364 -13.61 3.56 16.80
CA ASP A 364 -14.87 3.92 17.46
C ASP A 364 -14.79 5.37 17.95
N LEU A 365 -15.69 6.21 17.46
CA LEU A 365 -15.75 7.64 17.77
C LEU A 365 -16.83 7.88 18.82
N SER A 366 -16.43 8.36 19.99
CA SER A 366 -17.33 8.83 21.04
C SER A 366 -17.19 10.34 21.21
N VAL A 367 -18.31 11.06 21.32
CA VAL A 367 -18.32 12.51 21.51
C VAL A 367 -18.43 12.82 23.01
N ASN A 368 -17.42 13.46 23.57
CA ASN A 368 -17.47 14.06 24.90
C ASN A 368 -18.32 15.33 24.84
N ILE A 369 -19.28 15.44 25.75
CA ILE A 369 -20.17 16.60 25.84
C ILE A 369 -20.33 17.06 27.29
N ASP A 370 -20.40 18.37 27.49
CA ASP A 370 -20.48 19.00 28.81
C ASP A 370 -21.89 18.84 29.41
N GLY A 371 -22.13 17.70 30.06
CA GLY A 371 -23.29 17.47 30.93
C GLY A 371 -24.65 17.24 30.24
N THR A 372 -24.73 17.35 28.91
CA THR A 372 -25.89 16.81 28.17
C THR A 372 -25.79 15.28 28.14
N THR A 373 -26.87 14.56 27.85
CA THR A 373 -26.82 13.10 27.64
C THR A 373 -27.20 12.79 26.20
N ILE A 374 -26.26 12.27 25.39
CA ILE A 374 -26.60 11.66 24.10
C ILE A 374 -26.98 10.21 24.36
N ILE A 375 -28.20 9.84 23.97
CA ILE A 375 -28.65 8.45 24.02
C ILE A 375 -28.51 7.87 22.60
N LYS A 376 -27.80 6.74 22.48
CA LYS A 376 -27.88 5.88 21.28
C LYS A 376 -29.19 5.10 21.37
N ASN A 377 -30.08 5.32 20.41
CA ASN A 377 -31.32 4.55 20.31
C ASN A 377 -31.01 3.17 19.67
N GLN A 378 -31.94 2.21 19.77
CA GLN A 378 -31.70 0.83 19.29
C GLN A 378 -31.39 0.76 17.78
N ASP A 379 -31.80 1.78 17.03
CA ASP A 379 -31.58 1.93 15.58
C ASP A 379 -30.25 2.64 15.23
N GLY A 380 -29.37 2.86 16.21
CA GLY A 380 -28.04 3.48 16.02
C GLY A 380 -28.02 5.01 15.89
N GLN A 381 -29.18 5.66 15.85
CA GLN A 381 -29.29 7.12 15.76
C GLN A 381 -28.98 7.81 17.10
N LEU A 382 -28.28 8.95 17.04
CA LEU A 382 -27.87 9.75 18.20
C LEU A 382 -28.86 10.89 18.44
N THR A 383 -29.44 10.97 19.64
CA THR A 383 -30.36 12.06 20.04
C THR A 383 -29.85 12.80 21.29
N VAL A 384 -29.86 14.14 21.23
CA VAL A 384 -29.39 15.03 22.31
C VAL A 384 -30.57 15.45 23.20
N ASN A 385 -30.55 15.06 24.48
CA ASN A 385 -31.57 15.48 25.43
C ASN A 385 -31.22 16.82 26.12
N LYS A 386 -31.85 17.91 25.70
CA LYS A 386 -31.61 19.27 26.24
C LYS A 386 -32.40 19.62 27.51
N ASP A 387 -33.26 18.74 28.01
CA ASP A 387 -34.33 19.11 28.97
C ASP A 387 -34.07 18.64 30.41
N ALA A 388 -32.80 18.40 30.78
CA ALA A 388 -32.39 18.09 32.16
C ALA A 388 -32.28 19.36 33.03
N VAL A 389 -33.40 20.06 33.24
CA VAL A 389 -33.54 21.13 34.24
C VAL A 389 -34.39 20.62 35.41
N ASP A 390 -33.83 20.69 36.62
CA ASP A 390 -34.52 20.33 37.87
C ASP A 390 -35.56 21.41 38.22
N THR A 391 -36.85 21.06 38.16
CA THR A 391 -37.98 22.00 38.37
C THR A 391 -38.70 21.77 39.70
N ASN A 392 -37.99 21.46 40.79
CA ASN A 392 -38.64 21.11 42.06
C ASN A 392 -38.24 21.95 43.29
N THR A 393 -38.45 23.27 43.22
CA THR A 393 -38.58 24.15 44.40
C THR A 393 -39.60 25.26 44.14
N GLN A 394 -40.75 25.19 44.83
CA GLN A 394 -41.78 26.24 44.78
C GLN A 394 -41.36 27.47 45.59
N ASN A 395 -41.42 28.66 44.99
CA ASN A 395 -40.98 29.90 45.62
C ASN A 395 -42.18 30.68 46.20
N THR A 396 -42.73 30.23 47.34
CA THR A 396 -43.79 30.98 48.04
C THR A 396 -43.18 32.00 49.01
N VAL A 397 -43.47 33.29 48.81
CA VAL A 397 -43.09 34.35 49.75
C VAL A 397 -44.33 34.84 50.51
N ILE A 398 -44.26 34.80 51.84
CA ILE A 398 -45.29 35.27 52.77
C ILE A 398 -44.64 36.32 53.67
N SER A 399 -45.33 37.43 53.95
CA SER A 399 -44.84 38.43 54.91
C SER A 399 -44.78 37.84 56.33
N SER A 400 -43.82 38.29 57.15
CA SER A 400 -43.58 37.70 58.49
C SER A 400 -44.73 37.88 59.49
N ASP A 401 -45.71 38.73 59.18
CA ASP A 401 -46.95 38.97 59.92
C ASP A 401 -48.18 38.25 59.31
N ASN A 402 -47.99 37.52 58.20
CA ASN A 402 -49.00 36.72 57.51
C ASN A 402 -50.20 37.53 56.95
N THR A 403 -50.04 38.83 56.73
CA THR A 403 -51.08 39.72 56.18
C THR A 403 -51.08 39.79 54.65
N VAL A 404 -49.97 39.45 54.00
CA VAL A 404 -49.85 39.39 52.53
C VAL A 404 -49.44 37.99 52.08
N LYS A 405 -50.25 37.40 51.20
CA LYS A 405 -49.98 36.10 50.56
C LYS A 405 -49.81 36.29 49.05
N VAL A 406 -48.59 36.07 48.56
CA VAL A 406 -48.31 36.01 47.12
C VAL A 406 -48.40 34.55 46.66
N THR A 407 -49.06 34.30 45.53
CA THR A 407 -49.15 32.95 44.92
C THR A 407 -49.01 33.10 43.42
N GLU A 408 -47.94 32.56 42.83
CA GLU A 408 -47.77 32.56 41.37
C GLU A 408 -48.84 31.69 40.70
N LYS A 409 -49.51 32.22 39.69
CA LYS A 409 -50.28 31.45 38.70
C LYS A 409 -49.42 31.34 37.44
N PRO A 410 -48.94 30.15 37.04
CA PRO A 410 -48.10 30.01 35.85
C PRO A 410 -48.94 30.11 34.57
N ASN A 411 -49.08 31.33 34.06
CA ASN A 411 -49.68 31.64 32.77
C ASN A 411 -48.60 32.22 31.84
N ASN A 412 -48.50 31.72 30.61
CA ASN A 412 -47.40 32.06 29.71
C ASN A 412 -47.30 33.59 29.44
N ASN A 413 -46.10 34.14 29.67
CA ASN A 413 -45.65 35.50 29.31
C ASN A 413 -46.08 36.73 30.16
N THR A 414 -46.75 36.62 31.31
CA THR A 414 -46.80 37.74 32.30
C THR A 414 -46.99 37.21 33.73
N ILE A 415 -46.30 37.81 34.70
CA ILE A 415 -46.50 37.52 36.13
C ILE A 415 -47.53 38.50 36.69
N GLU A 416 -48.71 38.00 37.10
CA GLU A 416 -49.73 38.77 37.82
C GLU A 416 -49.64 38.51 39.33
N TYR A 417 -49.82 39.56 40.13
CA TYR A 417 -49.86 39.50 41.59
C TYR A 417 -51.21 40.03 42.10
N ASP A 418 -52.09 39.13 42.59
CA ASP A 418 -53.32 39.50 43.30
C ASP A 418 -52.97 40.04 44.70
N LEU A 419 -53.33 41.30 45.00
CA LEU A 419 -53.08 41.92 46.31
C LEU A 419 -54.41 42.30 47.00
N SER A 420 -54.76 41.59 48.08
CA SER A 420 -56.00 41.81 48.86
C SER A 420 -55.69 42.25 50.30
N VAL A 421 -56.26 43.38 50.74
CA VAL A 421 -56.07 43.93 52.10
C VAL A 421 -57.40 43.93 52.86
N ASN A 422 -57.42 43.35 54.07
CA ASN A 422 -58.63 43.28 54.91
C ASN A 422 -58.70 44.43 55.92
N LEU A 423 -59.82 45.17 55.94
CA LEU A 423 -60.13 46.19 56.95
C LEU A 423 -60.70 45.56 58.24
N LYS A 424 -60.41 46.16 59.39
CA LYS A 424 -60.92 45.73 60.71
C LYS A 424 -61.67 46.86 61.42
N ALA A 425 -62.83 46.54 61.99
CA ALA A 425 -63.61 47.44 62.84
C ALA A 425 -63.89 46.77 64.19
N ASP A 426 -63.79 47.54 65.27
CA ASP A 426 -64.05 47.09 66.64
C ASP A 426 -65.14 47.96 67.29
N VAL A 427 -65.96 47.38 68.17
CA VAL A 427 -67.03 48.09 68.89
C VAL A 427 -66.81 47.97 70.40
N THR A 428 -66.77 49.10 71.08
CA THR A 428 -66.58 49.20 72.53
C THR A 428 -67.85 49.70 73.22
N ASN A 429 -68.33 48.98 74.23
CA ASN A 429 -69.42 49.47 75.09
C ASN A 429 -68.85 50.44 76.13
N ASN A 430 -69.38 51.66 76.19
CA ASN A 430 -68.91 52.69 77.12
C ASN A 430 -69.58 52.59 78.51
N ASN A 431 -70.50 51.64 78.71
CA ASN A 431 -71.21 51.33 79.96
C ASN A 431 -71.96 52.52 80.61
N ASN A 432 -72.28 53.55 79.83
CA ASN A 432 -73.03 54.75 80.25
C ASN A 432 -74.29 54.99 79.39
N GLY A 433 -74.83 53.93 78.78
CA GLY A 433 -75.88 54.01 77.76
C GLY A 433 -75.37 54.52 76.41
N THR A 434 -74.11 54.23 76.07
CA THR A 434 -73.56 54.47 74.72
C THR A 434 -72.56 53.39 74.30
N HIS A 435 -72.43 53.20 72.99
CA HIS A 435 -71.41 52.37 72.35
C HIS A 435 -70.57 53.22 71.39
N THR A 436 -69.26 53.00 71.36
CA THR A 436 -68.33 53.60 70.39
C THR A 436 -67.93 52.56 69.35
N ILE A 437 -68.11 52.86 68.08
CA ILE A 437 -67.56 52.08 66.96
C ILE A 437 -66.26 52.74 66.52
N THR A 438 -65.20 51.96 66.34
CA THR A 438 -63.89 52.40 65.81
C THR A 438 -63.57 51.61 64.56
N VAL A 439 -63.36 52.30 63.44
CA VAL A 439 -62.83 51.71 62.19
C VAL A 439 -61.37 52.11 62.05
N THR A 440 -60.49 51.15 61.81
CA THR A 440 -59.05 51.38 61.61
C THR A 440 -58.69 51.14 60.15
N ASN A 441 -58.13 52.16 59.50
CA ASN A 441 -57.67 52.11 58.12
C ASN A 441 -56.26 51.47 58.03
N PRO A 442 -55.80 51.03 56.84
CA PRO A 442 -54.50 50.38 56.69
C PRO A 442 -53.29 51.29 56.95
N ASP A 443 -53.49 52.62 56.95
CA ASP A 443 -52.50 53.63 57.32
C ASP A 443 -52.40 53.86 58.85
N GLY A 444 -53.20 53.15 59.64
CA GLY A 444 -53.28 53.31 61.10
C GLY A 444 -54.18 54.47 61.57
N SER A 445 -54.79 55.23 60.65
CA SER A 445 -55.80 56.23 61.03
C SER A 445 -57.07 55.56 61.55
N THR A 446 -57.75 56.21 62.50
CA THR A 446 -58.99 55.69 63.09
C THR A 446 -60.12 56.70 63.02
N THR A 447 -61.31 56.22 62.67
CA THR A 447 -62.55 57.01 62.71
C THR A 447 -63.46 56.43 63.78
N THR A 448 -63.97 57.27 64.68
CA THR A 448 -64.84 56.85 65.78
C THR A 448 -66.21 57.52 65.74
N THR A 449 -67.24 56.82 66.20
CA THR A 449 -68.60 57.39 66.33
C THR A 449 -69.31 56.74 67.52
N THR A 450 -70.01 57.57 68.31
CA THR A 450 -70.69 57.16 69.55
C THR A 450 -72.20 57.22 69.39
N VAL A 451 -72.87 56.09 69.60
CA VAL A 451 -74.35 55.96 69.56
C VAL A 451 -74.92 55.74 70.96
N LYS A 452 -76.13 56.25 71.23
CA LYS A 452 -76.82 56.19 72.54
C LYS A 452 -77.89 55.09 72.59
N ASP A 453 -77.99 54.42 73.73
CA ASP A 453 -79.09 53.49 74.03
C ASP A 453 -80.34 54.26 74.50
N GLY A 454 -81.53 53.87 74.04
CA GLY A 454 -82.80 54.44 74.51
C GLY A 454 -83.40 53.69 75.71
N ARG A 455 -83.48 54.35 76.87
CA ARG A 455 -84.26 54.04 78.10
C ARG A 455 -84.26 55.30 78.97
N ASP A 456 -85.34 55.90 79.49
CA ASP A 456 -86.80 55.77 79.38
C ASP A 456 -87.42 57.15 79.72
N GLY A 457 -88.65 57.55 79.36
CA GLY A 457 -89.70 56.93 78.56
C GLY A 457 -91.07 57.63 78.79
N ARG A 458 -91.94 57.66 77.76
CA ARG A 458 -93.23 58.41 77.60
C ARG A 458 -93.18 59.74 76.83
N ASP A 459 -92.87 59.67 75.55
CA ASP A 459 -93.81 59.99 74.44
C ASP A 459 -93.09 59.81 73.10
N GLY A 460 -93.36 58.67 72.45
CA GLY A 460 -92.58 58.21 71.31
C GLY A 460 -92.89 58.97 70.02
N LYS A 461 -91.88 59.68 69.50
CA LYS A 461 -91.84 60.17 68.12
C LYS A 461 -90.49 59.82 67.51
N ASN A 462 -90.48 58.84 66.62
CA ASN A 462 -89.26 58.40 65.96
C ASN A 462 -88.82 59.43 64.92
N ALA A 463 -87.52 59.76 64.90
CA ALA A 463 -86.94 60.49 63.78
C ALA A 463 -87.01 59.64 62.50
N VAL A 464 -87.29 60.26 61.37
CA VAL A 464 -87.28 59.61 60.05
C VAL A 464 -86.15 60.22 59.24
N ALA A 465 -85.27 59.36 58.73
CA ALA A 465 -84.23 59.74 57.79
C ALA A 465 -84.66 59.35 56.37
N SER A 466 -84.45 60.25 55.42
CA SER A 466 -84.60 59.98 53.98
C SER A 466 -83.30 60.36 53.26
N VAL A 467 -83.03 59.67 52.15
CA VAL A 467 -81.88 59.94 51.28
C VAL A 467 -82.42 60.31 49.91
N THR A 468 -81.99 61.46 49.39
CA THR A 468 -82.29 61.91 48.03
C THR A 468 -81.02 61.87 47.21
N ASP A 469 -81.11 61.28 46.02
CA ASP A 469 -80.07 61.38 44.99
C ASP A 469 -80.31 62.66 44.18
N ASN A 470 -79.31 63.55 44.15
CA ASN A 470 -79.40 64.85 43.49
C ASN A 470 -79.02 64.79 42.00
N GLY A 471 -78.46 63.66 41.52
CA GLY A 471 -78.11 63.45 40.10
C GLY A 471 -76.86 64.21 39.60
N ASP A 472 -76.16 64.93 40.48
CA ASP A 472 -74.91 65.66 40.20
C ASP A 472 -73.66 64.99 40.82
N GLY A 473 -73.79 63.71 41.16
CA GLY A 473 -72.82 62.97 41.96
C GLY A 473 -72.88 63.28 43.46
N THR A 474 -73.91 63.99 43.97
CA THR A 474 -74.18 64.07 45.41
C THR A 474 -75.45 63.34 45.83
N HIS A 475 -75.43 62.89 47.09
CA HIS A 475 -76.61 62.46 47.82
C HIS A 475 -76.78 63.33 49.07
N THR A 476 -78.03 63.66 49.41
CA THR A 476 -78.37 64.38 50.62
C THR A 476 -79.16 63.47 51.55
N ILE A 477 -78.67 63.30 52.79
CA ILE A 477 -79.44 62.73 53.89
C ILE A 477 -80.18 63.88 54.57
N THR A 478 -81.50 63.76 54.68
CA THR A 478 -82.34 64.60 55.54
C THR A 478 -82.82 63.76 56.71
N VAL A 479 -82.53 64.20 57.94
CA VAL A 479 -83.09 63.63 59.17
C VAL A 479 -84.09 64.62 59.75
N THR A 480 -85.37 64.24 59.76
CA THR A 480 -86.43 64.97 60.45
C THR A 480 -86.57 64.39 61.86
N ASP A 481 -86.40 65.22 62.88
CA ASP A 481 -86.56 64.78 64.27
C ASP A 481 -88.04 64.59 64.65
N GLY A 482 -88.29 64.08 65.86
CA GLY A 482 -89.66 63.87 66.36
C GLY A 482 -90.47 65.16 66.59
N GLU A 483 -89.85 66.33 66.51
CA GLU A 483 -90.48 67.64 66.71
C GLU A 483 -90.74 68.37 65.38
N GLY A 484 -90.19 67.86 64.27
CA GLY A 484 -90.37 68.35 62.91
C GLY A 484 -89.21 69.21 62.40
N ASN A 485 -88.09 69.30 63.13
CA ASN A 485 -86.91 70.03 62.67
C ASN A 485 -86.07 69.12 61.75
N GLU A 486 -85.57 69.67 60.65
CA GLU A 486 -84.75 68.93 59.69
C GLU A 486 -83.28 69.30 59.81
N THR A 487 -82.42 68.28 59.88
CA THR A 487 -80.97 68.43 59.71
C THR A 487 -80.56 67.72 58.43
N THR A 488 -79.92 68.43 57.52
CA THR A 488 -79.49 67.91 56.21
C THR A 488 -77.98 67.89 56.07
N THR A 489 -77.43 66.80 55.53
CA THR A 489 -76.01 66.71 55.14
C THR A 489 -75.88 66.15 53.74
N THR A 490 -75.19 66.89 52.87
CA THR A 490 -74.89 66.48 51.49
C THR A 490 -73.46 65.95 51.38
N PHE A 491 -73.28 64.83 50.71
CA PHE A 491 -71.98 64.21 50.45
C PHE A 491 -71.88 63.79 48.97
N LYS A 492 -70.68 63.75 48.42
CA LYS A 492 -70.42 63.24 47.06
C LYS A 492 -70.45 61.69 47.08
N ASP A 493 -70.94 61.09 46.01
CA ASP A 493 -71.13 59.63 45.83
C ASP A 493 -69.83 58.83 45.65
N GLY A 494 -68.68 59.51 45.67
CA GLY A 494 -67.35 58.93 45.52
C GLY A 494 -66.89 58.78 44.06
N LYS A 495 -67.73 59.09 43.06
CA LYS A 495 -67.35 59.00 41.64
C LYS A 495 -66.24 59.98 41.24
N ASP A 496 -66.23 61.15 41.88
CA ASP A 496 -65.17 62.17 41.75
C ASP A 496 -64.15 62.10 42.91
N GLY A 497 -64.14 60.98 43.65
CA GLY A 497 -63.52 60.81 44.97
C GLY A 497 -62.19 60.05 45.00
N GLY A 498 -61.23 60.40 44.14
CA GLY A 498 -59.82 60.07 44.37
C GLY A 498 -59.13 59.13 43.39
N ILE A 499 -58.44 59.72 42.41
CA ILE A 499 -57.13 59.27 41.94
C ILE A 499 -56.24 60.50 41.78
N GLY A 500 -54.96 60.38 42.16
CA GLY A 500 -54.07 61.52 42.33
C GLY A 500 -53.72 62.23 41.02
N LYS A 501 -53.50 63.56 41.12
CA LYS A 501 -52.94 64.39 40.04
C LYS A 501 -51.64 63.77 39.49
N PHE A 502 -51.54 63.62 38.17
CA PHE A 502 -50.38 63.03 37.52
C PHE A 502 -49.47 64.11 36.91
N ASN A 503 -48.19 64.07 37.29
CA ASN A 503 -47.14 64.90 36.68
C ASN A 503 -46.43 64.09 35.59
N LEU A 504 -46.56 64.50 34.33
CA LEU A 504 -45.78 63.92 33.23
C LEU A 504 -44.43 64.64 33.08
N THR A 505 -43.36 63.86 32.92
CA THR A 505 -42.00 64.33 32.67
C THR A 505 -41.30 63.38 31.71
N THR A 506 -40.44 63.92 30.84
CA THR A 506 -39.63 63.16 29.88
C THR A 506 -38.15 63.28 30.20
N SER A 507 -37.46 62.15 30.28
CA SER A 507 -36.01 62.04 30.52
C SER A 507 -35.39 61.03 29.56
N ALA A 508 -34.19 61.31 29.07
CA ALA A 508 -33.38 60.34 28.35
C ALA A 508 -32.37 59.66 29.28
N ASP A 509 -32.06 58.40 29.00
CA ASP A 509 -30.94 57.67 29.60
C ASP A 509 -30.19 56.90 28.49
N ASN A 510 -28.93 56.55 28.73
CA ASN A 510 -28.04 55.83 27.80
C ASN A 510 -28.04 56.34 26.33
N GLY A 511 -27.98 57.67 26.15
CA GLY A 511 -27.75 58.29 24.84
C GLY A 511 -28.99 58.63 24.01
N GLY A 512 -30.20 58.52 24.58
CA GLY A 512 -31.40 59.11 23.98
C GLY A 512 -31.36 60.65 23.96
N GLU A 513 -32.17 61.26 23.08
CA GLU A 513 -32.29 62.72 22.96
C GLU A 513 -33.69 63.20 23.41
N VAL A 514 -33.73 64.19 24.31
CA VAL A 514 -34.96 64.87 24.75
C VAL A 514 -34.72 66.38 24.72
N ILE A 515 -35.49 67.10 23.91
CA ILE A 515 -35.37 68.55 23.74
C ILE A 515 -36.54 69.24 24.46
N GLY A 516 -36.24 69.90 25.58
CA GLY A 516 -37.21 70.71 26.33
C GLY A 516 -38.12 69.92 27.27
N SER A 517 -37.60 69.53 28.44
CA SER A 517 -38.41 68.90 29.50
C SER A 517 -38.88 69.94 30.52
N LYS A 518 -40.19 70.00 30.77
CA LYS A 518 -40.82 70.88 31.76
C LYS A 518 -42.04 70.17 32.36
N VAL A 519 -42.13 70.13 33.69
CA VAL A 519 -43.33 69.62 34.37
C VAL A 519 -44.48 70.59 34.12
N SER A 520 -45.56 70.08 33.53
CA SER A 520 -46.85 70.78 33.42
C SER A 520 -47.90 69.93 34.12
N GLU A 521 -48.70 70.55 34.97
CA GLU A 521 -49.80 69.90 35.67
C GLU A 521 -50.93 69.64 34.68
N VAL A 522 -51.44 68.41 34.65
CA VAL A 522 -52.52 67.96 33.75
C VAL A 522 -53.77 67.74 34.59
N ASN A 523 -54.88 68.40 34.25
CA ASN A 523 -56.15 68.25 34.94
C ASN A 523 -56.89 66.98 34.44
N PRO A 524 -57.85 66.42 35.20
CA PRO A 524 -58.54 65.18 34.82
C PRO A 524 -59.24 65.20 33.45
N ASP A 525 -59.64 66.39 32.97
CA ASP A 525 -60.31 66.59 31.68
C ASP A 525 -59.37 67.01 30.53
N ASP A 526 -58.07 67.18 30.80
CA ASP A 526 -57.08 67.59 29.79
C ASP A 526 -56.65 66.40 28.91
N THR A 527 -56.61 66.60 27.59
CA THR A 527 -56.13 65.59 26.64
C THR A 527 -54.60 65.66 26.48
N VAL A 528 -53.89 64.65 27.00
CA VAL A 528 -52.44 64.48 26.73
C VAL A 528 -52.25 63.84 25.35
N THR A 529 -51.47 64.50 24.49
CA THR A 529 -51.13 64.01 23.15
C THR A 529 -49.66 63.59 23.09
N ILE A 530 -49.35 62.48 22.40
CA ILE A 530 -47.98 62.02 22.15
C ILE A 530 -47.80 61.87 20.64
N ASP A 531 -46.89 62.64 20.05
CA ASP A 531 -46.64 62.66 18.60
C ASP A 531 -45.56 61.66 18.18
N ALA A 532 -45.78 60.96 17.06
CA ALA A 532 -44.84 60.01 16.49
C ALA A 532 -43.90 60.68 15.47
N GLY A 533 -42.60 60.75 15.76
CA GLY A 533 -41.58 61.21 14.80
C GLY A 533 -41.43 60.32 13.55
N LYS A 534 -40.66 60.79 12.55
CA LYS A 534 -40.49 60.11 11.22
C LYS A 534 -40.31 58.59 11.32
N ASN A 535 -39.50 58.10 12.27
CA ASN A 535 -39.15 56.69 12.44
C ASN A 535 -39.81 56.00 13.65
N ILE A 536 -40.72 56.66 14.37
CA ILE A 536 -41.41 56.12 15.54
C ILE A 536 -42.82 55.66 15.15
N LYS A 537 -43.25 54.53 15.70
CA LYS A 537 -44.59 53.94 15.59
C LYS A 537 -45.21 53.97 16.98
N LEU A 538 -46.26 54.77 17.14
CA LEU A 538 -47.11 54.74 18.33
C LEU A 538 -48.34 53.89 18.01
N THR A 539 -48.68 52.99 18.92
CA THR A 539 -49.93 52.20 18.84
C THR A 539 -50.63 52.31 20.19
N GLN A 540 -51.85 52.84 20.20
CA GLN A 540 -52.70 52.90 21.38
C GLN A 540 -53.72 51.75 21.33
N ASN A 541 -53.83 51.00 22.42
CA ASN A 541 -54.85 49.99 22.59
C ASN A 541 -55.47 50.14 23.99
N GLY A 542 -56.65 50.74 24.05
CA GLY A 542 -57.25 51.19 25.32
C GLY A 542 -56.34 52.17 26.07
N SER A 543 -56.07 51.85 27.34
CA SER A 543 -55.27 52.67 28.24
C SER A 543 -53.75 52.58 28.02
N THR A 544 -53.27 51.68 27.15
CA THR A 544 -51.84 51.44 26.94
C THR A 544 -51.38 52.08 25.63
N ILE A 545 -50.25 52.79 25.67
CA ILE A 545 -49.54 53.30 24.50
C ILE A 545 -48.21 52.55 24.38
N SER A 546 -48.01 51.85 23.27
CA SER A 546 -46.72 51.23 22.93
C SER A 546 -45.94 52.11 21.98
N VAL A 547 -44.66 52.33 22.29
CA VAL A 547 -43.69 53.07 21.47
C VAL A 547 -42.71 52.07 20.88
N ALA A 548 -42.61 52.05 19.54
CA ALA A 548 -41.63 51.24 18.81
C ALA A 548 -40.99 52.06 17.69
N THR A 549 -39.90 51.57 17.10
CA THR A 549 -39.48 52.04 15.78
C THR A 549 -40.45 51.53 14.70
N LYS A 550 -40.52 52.24 13.57
CA LYS A 550 -41.22 51.73 12.38
C LYS A 550 -40.44 50.57 11.79
N ASP A 551 -41.19 49.59 11.27
CA ASP A 551 -40.66 48.38 10.63
C ASP A 551 -39.69 48.72 9.46
N ASN A 552 -39.88 49.88 8.82
CA ASN A 552 -39.00 50.47 7.80
C ASN A 552 -38.54 51.89 8.21
N ALA A 553 -37.69 52.01 9.23
CA ALA A 553 -37.12 53.28 9.65
C ALA A 553 -36.07 53.82 8.65
N THR A 554 -36.21 55.07 8.21
CA THR A 554 -35.28 55.73 7.27
C THR A 554 -34.32 56.64 8.04
N PHE A 555 -33.02 56.29 8.05
CA PHE A 555 -31.99 57.08 8.72
C PHE A 555 -31.14 57.84 7.68
N GLY A 556 -31.09 59.16 7.81
CA GLY A 556 -30.46 60.06 6.84
C GLY A 556 -31.37 60.43 5.65
N GLU A 557 -31.15 61.62 5.09
CA GLU A 557 -31.77 62.03 3.82
C GLU A 557 -30.77 61.83 2.67
N LYS A 558 -31.28 61.65 1.44
CA LYS A 558 -30.45 61.42 0.25
C LYS A 558 -29.61 62.67 -0.06
N GLY A 559 -28.32 62.62 0.28
CA GLY A 559 -27.34 63.64 -0.12
C GLY A 559 -27.23 63.75 -1.64
N ALA A 560 -26.98 64.98 -2.13
CA ALA A 560 -26.65 65.23 -3.54
C ALA A 560 -25.19 64.88 -3.84
N ASP A 561 -24.90 64.55 -5.10
CA ASP A 561 -23.62 63.94 -5.50
C ASP A 561 -22.41 64.90 -5.38
N GLY A 562 -21.35 64.44 -4.67
CA GLY A 562 -19.96 64.75 -5.01
C GLY A 562 -19.11 65.62 -4.06
N LYS A 563 -18.31 64.97 -3.18
CA LYS A 563 -16.82 64.98 -3.17
C LYS A 563 -16.24 64.13 -2.02
N ASP A 564 -15.07 63.52 -2.25
CA ASP A 564 -14.49 62.43 -1.43
C ASP A 564 -14.08 62.79 0.01
N GLY A 565 -14.29 61.85 0.94
CA GLY A 565 -13.79 61.85 2.33
C GLY A 565 -14.81 62.38 3.35
N VAL A 566 -15.12 61.71 4.47
CA VAL A 566 -14.55 60.50 5.08
C VAL A 566 -15.67 59.70 5.78
N ASP A 567 -15.60 58.37 5.70
CA ASP A 567 -16.26 57.35 6.54
C ASP A 567 -17.76 57.47 6.86
N GLY A 568 -18.60 56.93 5.96
CA GLY A 568 -19.95 56.46 6.31
C GLY A 568 -19.93 54.98 6.70
N PHE A 569 -19.81 54.67 7.99
CA PHE A 569 -19.81 53.28 8.48
C PHE A 569 -21.21 52.67 8.51
N ILE A 570 -21.37 51.48 7.92
CA ILE A 570 -22.50 50.58 8.19
C ILE A 570 -22.02 49.52 9.18
N GLY A 571 -22.40 49.68 10.45
CA GLY A 571 -22.08 48.71 11.51
C GLY A 571 -22.99 47.48 11.45
N VAL A 572 -22.58 46.42 10.75
CA VAL A 572 -23.24 45.11 10.78
C VAL A 572 -22.58 44.18 11.81
N ASN A 573 -23.16 44.11 13.01
CA ASN A 573 -22.75 43.15 14.04
C ASN A 573 -23.41 41.78 13.79
N GLY A 574 -22.76 40.93 12.99
CA GLY A 574 -23.13 39.52 12.84
C GLY A 574 -22.59 38.67 13.99
N LYS A 575 -23.43 37.78 14.54
CA LYS A 575 -23.01 36.67 15.41
C LYS A 575 -23.19 35.35 14.63
N ASP A 576 -22.39 34.35 14.95
CA ASP A 576 -22.21 33.13 14.16
C ASP A 576 -23.50 32.48 13.66
N SER A 577 -23.44 31.92 12.44
CA SER A 577 -24.56 31.32 11.69
C SER A 577 -25.66 32.26 11.19
N SER A 578 -25.53 33.58 11.34
CA SER A 578 -26.37 34.56 10.63
C SER A 578 -25.65 35.16 9.41
N ALA A 579 -26.04 34.74 8.20
CA ALA A 579 -25.51 35.33 6.98
C ALA A 579 -26.01 36.78 6.80
N VAL A 580 -25.09 37.72 6.59
CA VAL A 580 -25.42 39.10 6.20
C VAL A 580 -25.69 39.12 4.69
N VAL A 581 -26.97 39.01 4.32
CA VAL A 581 -27.39 38.92 2.91
C VAL A 581 -27.59 40.32 2.32
N LEU A 582 -26.60 40.80 1.56
CA LEU A 582 -26.64 42.08 0.84
C LEU A 582 -27.21 41.92 -0.58
N ASN A 583 -28.49 41.60 -0.68
CA ASN A 583 -29.15 41.47 -1.98
C ASN A 583 -29.58 42.83 -2.53
N GLY A 584 -28.87 43.33 -3.55
CA GLY A 584 -29.45 44.28 -4.49
C GLY A 584 -30.72 43.70 -5.12
N LYS A 585 -31.68 44.56 -5.48
CA LYS A 585 -32.98 44.17 -6.08
C LYS A 585 -32.84 43.30 -7.35
N ASP A 586 -31.70 43.38 -8.03
CA ASP A 586 -31.34 42.65 -9.24
C ASP A 586 -30.19 41.65 -9.03
N GLY A 587 -29.85 41.34 -7.77
CA GLY A 587 -28.76 40.45 -7.40
C GLY A 587 -27.35 41.03 -7.58
N SER A 588 -27.21 42.30 -8.00
CA SER A 588 -25.90 42.93 -8.17
C SER A 588 -25.46 43.68 -6.90
N ILE A 589 -24.19 43.47 -6.51
CA ILE A 589 -23.49 44.30 -5.53
C ILE A 589 -22.50 45.18 -6.30
N GLY A 590 -22.73 46.49 -6.28
CA GLY A 590 -21.84 47.46 -6.91
C GLY A 590 -20.67 47.82 -6.00
N LEU A 591 -19.52 47.17 -6.20
CA LEU A 591 -18.26 47.56 -5.55
C LEU A 591 -17.58 48.66 -6.37
N ASN A 592 -17.93 49.92 -6.08
CA ASN A 592 -17.28 51.07 -6.70
C ASN A 592 -15.83 51.22 -6.22
N GLY A 593 -14.89 51.28 -7.17
CA GLY A 593 -13.57 51.84 -6.90
C GLY A 593 -13.64 53.30 -6.44
N LYS A 594 -12.51 53.81 -5.94
CA LYS A 594 -12.28 55.14 -5.33
C LYS A 594 -13.12 56.32 -5.89
N ASP A 595 -13.38 56.30 -7.18
CA ASP A 595 -13.90 57.37 -8.03
C ASP A 595 -15.22 57.02 -8.74
N GLY A 596 -15.91 55.96 -8.31
CA GLY A 596 -17.30 55.64 -8.70
C GLY A 596 -17.51 55.15 -10.14
N ALA A 597 -16.54 55.36 -11.04
CA ALA A 597 -16.67 55.06 -12.47
C ALA A 597 -16.40 53.59 -12.83
N ASN A 598 -15.58 52.88 -12.05
CA ASN A 598 -15.13 51.52 -12.33
C ASN A 598 -15.66 50.54 -11.27
N GLY A 599 -16.99 50.38 -11.22
CA GLY A 599 -17.64 49.43 -10.32
C GLY A 599 -17.50 47.98 -10.79
N LEU A 600 -16.89 47.12 -9.97
CA LEU A 600 -16.77 45.70 -10.27
C LEU A 600 -18.08 44.98 -9.93
N SER A 601 -18.96 44.79 -10.92
CA SER A 601 -20.19 44.02 -10.74
C SER A 601 -19.95 42.52 -10.97
N LEU A 602 -19.93 41.73 -9.90
CA LEU A 602 -20.01 40.27 -9.99
C LEU A 602 -21.43 39.87 -10.45
N LYS A 603 -21.59 39.54 -11.73
CA LYS A 603 -22.82 38.93 -12.25
C LYS A 603 -22.60 37.42 -12.39
N ALA A 604 -23.48 36.63 -11.80
CA ALA A 604 -23.40 35.16 -11.77
C ALA A 604 -23.68 34.46 -13.13
N ALA A 605 -23.47 35.14 -14.25
CA ALA A 605 -23.82 34.66 -15.59
C ALA A 605 -22.67 33.93 -16.33
N ASP A 606 -21.42 34.15 -15.93
CA ASP A 606 -20.23 33.59 -16.60
C ASP A 606 -19.57 32.40 -15.87
N VAL A 607 -20.21 31.89 -14.81
CA VAL A 607 -19.88 30.58 -14.21
C VAL A 607 -21.16 29.78 -14.05
N ALA A 608 -21.34 28.77 -14.90
CA ALA A 608 -22.42 27.79 -14.76
C ALA A 608 -22.28 27.03 -13.44
N GLN A 609 -23.40 26.72 -12.80
CA GLN A 609 -23.45 26.11 -11.48
C GLN A 609 -22.69 24.77 -11.43
N GLY A 610 -21.80 24.63 -10.45
CA GLY A 610 -21.50 23.33 -9.89
C GLY A 610 -22.72 22.89 -9.08
N VAL A 611 -23.50 21.97 -9.64
CA VAL A 611 -24.59 21.29 -8.93
C VAL A 611 -24.03 20.06 -8.21
N ASP A 612 -24.55 19.76 -7.02
CA ASP A 612 -24.25 18.50 -6.34
C ASP A 612 -24.81 17.34 -7.16
N GLY A 613 -23.91 16.53 -7.73
CA GLY A 613 -24.27 15.28 -8.38
C GLY A 613 -24.78 14.28 -7.34
N LYS A 614 -25.93 13.67 -7.63
CA LYS A 614 -26.22 12.33 -7.11
C LYS A 614 -25.38 11.32 -7.90
N ASP A 615 -25.20 10.13 -7.34
CA ASP A 615 -24.54 9.02 -8.02
C ASP A 615 -25.11 8.78 -9.43
N ASP A 616 -24.24 8.30 -10.33
CA ASP A 616 -24.42 7.94 -11.75
C ASP A 616 -24.27 9.01 -12.86
N GLU A 617 -23.96 10.30 -12.61
CA GLU A 617 -23.56 11.23 -13.70
C GLU A 617 -22.33 12.13 -13.39
N ASN A 618 -21.43 12.24 -14.39
CA ASN A 618 -20.21 13.05 -14.33
C ASN A 618 -20.49 14.55 -14.55
N GLY A 619 -19.79 15.42 -13.83
CA GLY A 619 -19.71 16.85 -14.14
C GLY A 619 -19.07 17.13 -15.50
N LEU A 620 -19.59 18.13 -16.21
CA LEU A 620 -19.13 18.49 -17.57
C LEU A 620 -17.83 19.34 -17.55
N PRO A 621 -16.90 19.14 -18.50
CA PRO A 621 -15.58 19.79 -18.48
C PRO A 621 -15.61 21.26 -18.91
N GLY A 622 -14.69 22.04 -18.33
CA GLY A 622 -14.45 23.45 -18.67
C GLY A 622 -13.88 23.64 -20.08
N LYS A 623 -14.25 24.75 -20.71
CA LYS A 623 -14.22 25.01 -22.17
C LYS A 623 -12.89 24.70 -22.89
N ASN A 624 -11.74 24.83 -22.23
CA ASN A 624 -10.40 24.76 -22.83
C ASN A 624 -9.40 23.77 -22.15
N GLY A 625 -9.86 22.83 -21.32
CA GLY A 625 -9.09 21.60 -21.02
C GLY A 625 -7.80 21.68 -20.17
N GLU A 626 -7.43 22.82 -19.59
CA GLU A 626 -6.29 22.89 -18.64
C GLU A 626 -6.76 23.04 -17.19
N THR A 627 -6.32 22.11 -16.32
CA THR A 627 -6.68 22.05 -14.89
C THR A 627 -5.45 22.25 -14.01
N ARG A 628 -4.72 23.38 -14.18
CA ARG A 628 -3.50 23.65 -13.39
C ARG A 628 -3.20 25.14 -13.21
N LEU A 629 -2.86 25.51 -11.97
CA LEU A 629 -2.43 26.86 -11.56
C LEU A 629 -0.90 27.02 -11.68
N VAL A 630 -0.44 28.26 -11.86
CA VAL A 630 0.98 28.64 -11.75
C VAL A 630 1.11 29.83 -10.79
N TYR A 631 2.06 29.76 -9.86
CA TYR A 631 2.43 30.82 -8.93
C TYR A 631 3.89 31.23 -9.18
N GLU A 632 4.22 32.52 -9.10
CA GLU A 632 5.60 33.01 -8.97
C GLU A 632 5.97 33.19 -7.49
N THR A 633 7.03 32.53 -7.03
CA THR A 633 7.59 32.65 -5.67
C THR A 633 8.72 33.70 -5.60
N LYS A 634 8.97 34.27 -4.40
CA LYS A 634 10.04 35.27 -4.15
C LYS A 634 10.78 35.04 -2.81
N ASP A 635 12.01 35.55 -2.71
CA ASP A 635 12.91 35.40 -1.56
C ASP A 635 12.74 36.52 -0.51
N LYS A 636 13.52 36.44 0.57
CA LYS A 636 13.46 37.36 1.72
C LYS A 636 13.95 38.79 1.44
N ASP A 637 14.55 39.07 0.27
CA ASP A 637 15.00 40.40 -0.13
C ASP A 637 14.23 40.94 -1.36
N GLY A 638 13.34 40.15 -1.96
CA GLY A 638 12.39 40.54 -3.01
C GLY A 638 12.67 39.99 -4.42
N ASN A 639 13.61 39.06 -4.57
CA ASN A 639 13.96 38.45 -5.86
C ASN A 639 13.09 37.22 -6.17
N PRO A 640 12.82 36.86 -7.44
CA PRO A 640 12.15 35.60 -7.80
C PRO A 640 12.86 34.36 -7.25
N VAL A 641 12.11 33.48 -6.58
CA VAL A 641 12.53 32.13 -6.22
C VAL A 641 12.04 31.21 -7.33
N THR A 642 12.96 30.81 -8.18
CA THR A 642 12.83 29.56 -8.94
C THR A 642 12.99 28.38 -7.99
N ASN A 643 12.05 27.44 -8.02
CA ASN A 643 12.32 26.06 -7.58
C ASN A 643 13.31 25.39 -8.54
#